data_AF-A0A640UYQ8-F1
#
_entry.id   AF-A0A640UYQ8-F1
#
_cell.length_a   1.000
_cell.length_b   1.000
_cell.length_c   1.000
_cell.angle_alpha   90.00
_cell.angle_beta   90.00
_cell.angle_gamma   90.00
#
_symmetry.space_group_name_H-M   'P 1'
#
loop_
_entity.id
_entity.type
_entity.pdbx_description
1 polymer ?
#
loop_
_entity_poly.entity_id
_entity_poly.type
_entity_poly.pdbx_seq_one_letter_code
_entity_poly.pdbx_strand_id
1 'polypeptide(L)'
;MTHSSAAPLRLALRLAAPDTADALAERQRPELLAALSDRFGLPEEMIETLTGPDGAALRAALDADPEAFLIQAAGSGDPVIARAVWKARYRIGTGRTRRARDLPDLLPAILGAADVTDPRWEAEDSLVTLLLKEATPVELLPALTGPFPQLISYTLVRLSRFLPLPVTLDACIALVQLAGGEGLLAFADGVEQAPDFDLGRPELLEVMRAAAADADPEAFLRERRPAGAWTDPASLRALMRVRLGVGVVAKPAALDWELVRREHARLPFGTGRSSGNHLSQLTQWEGCPDDLVMECFRADPWSTSQSAAGLPFEALVGPEAAAGRVRFDEALGRGIRTGRLPVDRVLAEVGPAAEVLSALPYDHEPTRKTLAGLLDRLGTDPVNWLTCYARMGRARGSVAELIEDAAWGDSRKKRSTSWPRPLEAVFPATPPEASRAAFLNLFQCASEEAQIAVVPHFDPRAVQHLLVYGDPAPAVRDAVFAAHGVPAQAAQAATTALSPEKLAYLLDLDEPRVDANLFFHCRLDDGERERMLAGRLRGGGTRDVPGELLRALRETNLGHYRSRLIAGLESGDPGVARTLVERLRLRLPAARLRLLAAVWERGGPDAVREILAMDRFPVTFRRQTEKLLGLPDGLERLRVRLAEEEDPAKLVAFLNKPPGYGSSQLHKLTGEGIPLPWPELIAAHRSGTLAAAPAEDLAERPDCPREMLLALLPHAPEAGRHDSSWLQLALRRGALTPEDVLTRAAPANRALAHLLRLLNSAERPADRQELGTRAAALTAEHLGTDPETWAVCLQLLPTFTGTLTELCATAAAITQPSA
;
A
#
# COMPACT_ATOMS: atom_id res chain seq x y z
N MET A 1 -14.84 -19.74 21.16
CA MET A 1 -15.79 -18.79 20.55
C MET A 1 -15.02 -17.98 19.52
N THR A 2 -15.44 -18.03 18.25
CA THR A 2 -14.73 -17.40 17.13
C THR A 2 -14.95 -15.88 17.16
N HIS A 3 -14.04 -15.12 16.53
CA HIS A 3 -14.01 -13.64 16.42
C HIS A 3 -15.31 -12.94 15.92
N SER A 4 -16.42 -13.67 15.77
CA SER A 4 -17.65 -13.25 15.10
C SER A 4 -18.72 -12.65 16.02
N SER A 5 -18.69 -12.83 17.34
CA SER A 5 -19.78 -12.37 18.23
C SER A 5 -19.66 -10.89 18.66
N ALA A 6 -18.45 -10.37 18.78
CA ALA A 6 -18.22 -9.00 19.27
C ALA A 6 -18.64 -7.90 18.28
N ALA A 7 -18.50 -8.15 16.97
CA ALA A 7 -18.80 -7.14 15.96
C ALA A 7 -20.32 -6.89 15.78
N PRO A 8 -21.18 -7.92 15.74
CA PRO A 8 -22.64 -7.74 15.76
C PRO A 8 -23.13 -7.01 17.02
N LEU A 9 -22.66 -7.40 18.21
CA LEU A 9 -23.04 -6.75 19.47
C LEU A 9 -22.66 -5.26 19.48
N ARG A 10 -21.42 -4.94 19.05
CA ARG A 10 -20.97 -3.54 18.95
C ARG A 10 -21.82 -2.72 17.97
N LEU A 11 -22.23 -3.31 16.84
CA LEU A 11 -23.10 -2.62 15.89
C LEU A 11 -24.49 -2.41 16.50
N ALA A 12 -25.04 -3.41 17.17
CA ALA A 12 -26.34 -3.30 17.83
C ALA A 12 -26.38 -2.15 18.85
N LEU A 13 -25.36 -2.08 19.72
CA LEU A 13 -25.22 -1.00 20.71
C LEU A 13 -25.06 0.40 20.09
N ARG A 14 -24.57 0.50 18.85
CA ARG A 14 -24.44 1.77 18.12
C ARG A 14 -25.72 2.19 17.40
N LEU A 15 -26.56 1.22 17.02
CA LEU A 15 -27.81 1.47 16.31
C LEU A 15 -29.00 1.68 17.26
N ALA A 16 -28.95 1.09 18.45
CA ALA A 16 -29.97 1.30 19.47
C ALA A 16 -29.95 2.74 20.03
N ALA A 17 -31.12 3.24 20.45
CA ALA A 17 -31.20 4.49 21.20
C ALA A 17 -30.41 4.37 22.52
N PRO A 18 -29.87 5.47 23.09
CA PRO A 18 -28.97 5.42 24.24
C PRO A 18 -29.48 4.55 25.41
N ASP A 19 -30.72 4.78 25.87
CA ASP A 19 -31.31 4.04 26.99
C ASP A 19 -31.48 2.54 26.68
N THR A 20 -31.86 2.21 25.45
CA THR A 20 -31.97 0.81 24.98
C THR A 20 -30.60 0.17 24.85
N ALA A 21 -29.59 0.90 24.39
CA ALA A 21 -28.22 0.42 24.28
C ALA A 21 -27.62 0.14 25.66
N ASP A 22 -27.89 0.99 26.65
CA ASP A 22 -27.42 0.80 28.03
C ASP A 22 -28.08 -0.44 28.66
N ALA A 23 -29.40 -0.58 28.54
CA ALA A 23 -30.11 -1.79 29.00
C ALA A 23 -29.69 -3.07 28.27
N LEU A 24 -29.41 -2.99 26.96
CA LEU A 24 -28.88 -4.11 26.19
C LEU A 24 -27.46 -4.49 26.63
N ALA A 25 -26.60 -3.50 26.93
CA ALA A 25 -25.25 -3.72 27.43
C ALA A 25 -25.26 -4.43 28.79
N GLU A 26 -26.18 -4.06 29.70
CA GLU A 26 -26.36 -4.77 30.97
C GLU A 26 -26.79 -6.22 30.78
N ARG A 27 -27.71 -6.46 29.84
CA ARG A 27 -28.24 -7.80 29.56
C ARG A 27 -27.22 -8.71 28.90
N GLN A 28 -26.41 -8.17 27.99
CA GLN A 28 -25.34 -8.88 27.25
C GLN A 28 -23.96 -8.72 27.93
N ARG A 29 -23.95 -8.52 29.26
CA ARG A 29 -22.73 -8.27 30.03
C ARG A 29 -21.65 -9.32 29.79
N PRO A 30 -21.90 -10.64 29.83
CA PRO A 30 -20.85 -11.64 29.62
C PRO A 30 -20.17 -11.52 28.25
N GLU A 31 -20.96 -11.35 27.18
CA GLU A 31 -20.46 -11.20 25.82
C GLU A 31 -19.69 -9.88 25.63
N LEU A 32 -20.15 -8.82 26.30
CA LEU A 32 -19.54 -7.51 26.25
C LEU A 32 -18.20 -7.48 27.00
N LEU A 33 -18.12 -8.09 28.19
CA LEU A 33 -16.87 -8.24 28.94
C LEU A 33 -15.85 -9.05 28.14
N ALA A 34 -16.25 -10.16 27.51
CA ALA A 34 -15.38 -10.95 26.64
C ALA A 34 -14.85 -10.13 25.45
N ALA A 35 -15.69 -9.30 24.84
CA ALA A 35 -15.29 -8.42 23.74
C ALA A 35 -14.31 -7.32 24.17
N LEU A 36 -14.53 -6.71 25.34
CA LEU A 36 -13.65 -5.69 25.91
C LEU A 36 -12.32 -6.31 26.38
N SER A 37 -12.37 -7.50 26.96
CA SER A 37 -11.20 -8.32 27.34
C SER A 37 -10.30 -8.58 26.12
N ASP A 38 -10.87 -9.04 25.00
CA ASP A 38 -10.13 -9.25 23.74
C ASP A 38 -9.64 -7.92 23.11
N ARG A 39 -10.38 -6.82 23.30
CA ARG A 39 -10.02 -5.49 22.79
C ARG A 39 -8.82 -4.91 23.53
N PHE A 40 -8.83 -4.93 24.85
CA PHE A 40 -7.81 -4.31 25.71
C PHE A 40 -6.70 -5.29 26.12
N GLY A 41 -6.90 -6.59 25.95
CA GLY A 41 -5.96 -7.63 26.36
C GLY A 41 -5.87 -7.80 27.88
N LEU A 42 -7.00 -7.59 28.58
CA LEU A 42 -7.13 -7.68 30.04
C LEU A 42 -8.15 -8.77 30.42
N PRO A 43 -8.01 -9.45 31.56
CA PRO A 43 -9.03 -10.37 32.09
C PRO A 43 -10.41 -9.72 32.24
N GLU A 44 -11.48 -10.50 32.04
CA GLU A 44 -12.88 -10.02 32.12
C GLU A 44 -13.21 -9.41 33.50
N GLU A 45 -12.76 -10.05 34.59
CA GLU A 45 -12.94 -9.56 35.96
C GLU A 45 -12.31 -8.17 36.17
N MET A 46 -11.19 -7.89 35.50
CA MET A 46 -10.53 -6.58 35.57
C MET A 46 -11.26 -5.54 34.75
N ILE A 47 -11.77 -5.90 33.57
CA ILE A 47 -12.62 -4.99 32.80
C ILE A 47 -13.83 -4.61 33.63
N GLU A 48 -14.51 -5.58 34.24
CA GLU A 48 -15.68 -5.32 35.07
C GLU A 48 -15.36 -4.41 36.26
N THR A 49 -14.22 -4.62 36.92
CA THR A 49 -13.74 -3.74 38.00
C THR A 49 -13.50 -2.31 37.51
N LEU A 50 -12.93 -2.14 36.31
CA LEU A 50 -12.57 -0.84 35.74
C LEU A 50 -13.76 -0.06 35.18
N THR A 51 -14.74 -0.74 34.60
CA THR A 51 -15.94 -0.10 34.03
C THR A 51 -17.07 0.01 35.05
N GLY A 52 -17.08 -0.82 36.09
CA GLY A 52 -18.17 -0.93 37.04
C GLY A 52 -19.38 -1.70 36.49
N PRO A 53 -20.46 -1.78 37.30
CA PRO A 53 -21.63 -2.57 36.97
C PRO A 53 -22.62 -1.87 36.01
N ASP A 54 -22.37 -0.64 35.56
CA ASP A 54 -23.32 0.10 34.72
C ASP A 54 -23.16 -0.24 33.22
N GLY A 55 -24.28 -0.49 32.52
CA GLY A 55 -24.30 -0.73 31.08
C GLY A 55 -23.77 0.46 30.27
N ALA A 56 -24.03 1.69 30.72
CA ALA A 56 -23.54 2.89 30.05
C ALA A 56 -22.00 2.96 30.05
N ALA A 57 -21.38 2.55 31.15
CA ALA A 57 -19.92 2.51 31.28
C ALA A 57 -19.28 1.42 30.41
N LEU A 58 -19.89 0.23 30.33
CA LEU A 58 -19.44 -0.84 29.42
C LEU A 58 -19.53 -0.42 27.95
N ARG A 59 -20.61 0.27 27.57
CA ARG A 59 -20.78 0.81 26.21
C ARG A 59 -19.75 1.90 25.91
N ALA A 60 -19.52 2.82 26.84
CA ALA A 60 -18.49 3.86 26.69
C ALA A 60 -17.09 3.24 26.47
N ALA A 61 -16.76 2.14 27.18
CA ALA A 61 -15.50 1.44 27.01
C ALA A 61 -15.32 0.82 25.61
N LEU A 62 -16.38 0.35 24.94
CA LEU A 62 -16.26 -0.17 23.57
C LEU A 62 -15.75 0.87 22.58
N ASP A 63 -16.23 2.11 22.73
CA ASP A 63 -15.88 3.23 21.87
C ASP A 63 -14.68 4.04 22.36
N ALA A 64 -14.21 3.77 23.58
CA ALA A 64 -12.97 4.35 24.09
C ALA A 64 -11.77 4.00 23.20
N ASP A 65 -10.87 4.97 23.10
CA ASP A 65 -9.53 4.74 22.56
C ASP A 65 -8.79 3.72 23.46
N PRO A 66 -8.28 2.61 22.92
CA PRO A 66 -7.60 1.60 23.72
C PRO A 66 -6.39 2.11 24.50
N GLU A 67 -5.65 3.08 23.95
CA GLU A 67 -4.47 3.61 24.64
C GLU A 67 -4.89 4.46 25.84
N ALA A 68 -5.87 5.35 25.66
CA ALA A 68 -6.44 6.15 26.73
C ALA A 68 -7.05 5.28 27.85
N PHE A 69 -7.80 4.23 27.49
CA PHE A 69 -8.41 3.31 28.48
C PHE A 69 -7.34 2.61 29.33
N LEU A 70 -6.29 2.09 28.70
CA LEU A 70 -5.21 1.40 29.42
C LEU A 70 -4.40 2.34 30.33
N ILE A 71 -4.17 3.59 29.89
CA ILE A 71 -3.51 4.61 30.71
C ILE A 71 -4.39 4.99 31.91
N GLN A 72 -5.71 5.12 31.71
CA GLN A 72 -6.65 5.36 32.81
C GLN A 72 -6.66 4.18 33.80
N ALA A 73 -6.68 2.94 33.31
CA ALA A 73 -6.64 1.73 34.13
C ALA A 73 -5.36 1.63 34.98
N ALA A 74 -4.22 2.04 34.41
CA ALA A 74 -2.96 2.15 35.13
C ALA A 74 -3.00 3.16 36.28
N GLY A 75 -3.85 4.19 36.21
CA GLY A 75 -4.05 5.17 37.26
C GLY A 75 -4.90 4.70 38.44
N SER A 76 -5.33 3.43 38.47
CA SER A 76 -6.17 2.89 39.56
C SER A 76 -5.44 2.70 40.89
N GLY A 77 -4.10 2.61 40.86
CA GLY A 77 -3.28 2.33 42.03
C GLY A 77 -3.33 0.87 42.52
N ASP A 78 -4.08 -0.02 41.84
CA ASP A 78 -4.11 -1.44 42.20
C ASP A 78 -2.93 -2.21 41.56
N PRO A 79 -2.06 -2.86 42.35
CA PRO A 79 -0.89 -3.59 41.84
C PRO A 79 -1.22 -4.75 40.88
N VAL A 80 -2.38 -5.39 41.04
CA VAL A 80 -2.82 -6.52 40.20
C VAL A 80 -3.28 -6.00 38.84
N ILE A 81 -4.04 -4.90 38.81
CA ILE A 81 -4.41 -4.22 37.56
C ILE A 81 -3.17 -3.70 36.84
N ALA A 82 -2.26 -3.02 37.55
CA ALA A 82 -1.03 -2.49 36.96
C ALA A 82 -0.18 -3.58 36.29
N ARG A 83 -0.04 -4.75 36.93
CA ARG A 83 0.66 -5.91 36.36
C ARG A 83 -0.01 -6.43 35.08
N ALA A 84 -1.34 -6.52 35.07
CA ALA A 84 -2.07 -7.00 33.90
C ALA A 84 -1.99 -6.01 32.74
N VAL A 85 -2.17 -4.72 33.00
CA VAL A 85 -2.02 -3.67 31.98
C VAL A 85 -0.61 -3.68 31.39
N TRP A 86 0.44 -3.85 32.21
CA TRP A 86 1.82 -3.96 31.70
C TRP A 86 2.02 -5.12 30.71
N LYS A 87 1.37 -6.27 30.96
CA LYS A 87 1.44 -7.46 30.09
C LYS A 87 0.46 -7.44 28.92
N ALA A 88 -0.50 -6.51 28.92
CA ALA A 88 -1.61 -6.51 27.99
C ALA A 88 -1.15 -6.38 26.52
N ARG A 89 -1.86 -7.08 25.64
CA ARG A 89 -1.76 -6.94 24.18
C ARG A 89 -3.12 -6.52 23.64
N TYR A 90 -3.27 -5.24 23.35
CA TYR A 90 -4.54 -4.67 22.91
C TYR A 90 -4.63 -4.59 21.39
N ARG A 91 -5.85 -4.47 20.87
CA ARG A 91 -6.13 -4.37 19.43
C ARG A 91 -6.29 -2.93 18.97
N ILE A 92 -5.48 -2.56 17.97
CA ILE A 92 -5.58 -1.26 17.28
C ILE A 92 -6.48 -1.30 16.04
N GLY A 93 -6.92 -2.49 15.61
CA GLY A 93 -7.75 -2.70 14.42
C GLY A 93 -7.96 -4.18 14.09
N THR A 94 -8.44 -4.47 12.88
CA THR A 94 -8.67 -5.85 12.41
C THR A 94 -7.34 -6.59 12.24
N GLY A 95 -7.05 -7.51 13.17
CA GLY A 95 -5.89 -8.41 13.08
C GLY A 95 -4.54 -7.83 13.51
N ARG A 96 -4.49 -6.61 14.06
CA ARG A 96 -3.25 -6.00 14.59
C ARG A 96 -3.32 -5.84 16.11
N THR A 97 -2.30 -6.33 16.81
CA THR A 97 -2.13 -6.13 18.26
C THR A 97 -0.87 -5.34 18.57
N ARG A 98 -0.91 -4.53 19.63
CA ARG A 98 0.23 -3.79 20.18
C ARG A 98 0.40 -4.13 21.66
N ARG A 99 1.63 -4.07 22.18
CA ARG A 99 1.86 -4.28 23.61
C ARG A 99 1.59 -2.98 24.35
N ALA A 100 0.86 -3.04 25.45
CA ALA A 100 0.57 -1.86 26.26
C ALA A 100 1.84 -1.19 26.80
N ARG A 101 2.87 -1.97 27.19
CA ARG A 101 4.17 -1.42 27.62
C ARG A 101 4.96 -0.62 26.57
N ASP A 102 4.56 -0.68 25.29
CA ASP A 102 5.11 0.20 24.25
C ASP A 102 4.47 1.61 24.28
N LEU A 103 3.51 1.87 25.19
CA LEU A 103 2.89 3.18 25.41
C LEU A 103 3.80 4.05 26.30
N PRO A 104 4.14 5.27 25.88
CA PRO A 104 5.07 6.14 26.61
C PRO A 104 4.59 6.50 28.02
N ASP A 105 3.28 6.69 28.20
CA ASP A 105 2.73 7.25 29.45
C ASP A 105 2.19 6.17 30.39
N LEU A 106 2.31 4.90 30.01
CA LEU A 106 1.79 3.79 30.82
C LEU A 106 2.55 3.63 32.15
N LEU A 107 3.87 3.39 32.11
CA LEU A 107 4.63 3.20 33.35
C LEU A 107 4.63 4.44 34.25
N PRO A 108 4.75 5.69 33.73
CA PRO A 108 4.56 6.89 34.53
C PRO A 108 3.20 6.92 35.27
N ALA A 109 2.10 6.57 34.59
CA ALA A 109 0.79 6.51 35.21
C ALA A 109 0.71 5.45 36.32
N ILE A 110 1.27 4.26 36.08
CA ILE A 110 1.35 3.18 37.08
C ILE A 110 2.12 3.65 38.33
N LEU A 111 3.33 4.18 38.14
CA LEU A 111 4.19 4.56 39.25
C LEU A 111 3.65 5.78 40.01
N GLY A 112 3.00 6.72 39.32
CA GLY A 112 2.37 7.88 39.96
C GLY A 112 1.14 7.54 40.80
N ALA A 113 0.45 6.43 40.50
CA ALA A 113 -0.71 5.97 41.24
C ALA A 113 -0.39 4.92 42.33
N ALA A 114 0.85 4.44 42.41
CA ALA A 114 1.22 3.36 43.31
C ALA A 114 1.18 3.77 44.79
N ASP A 115 0.40 3.05 45.58
CA ASP A 115 0.44 3.13 47.05
C ASP A 115 1.57 2.25 47.59
N VAL A 116 2.68 2.87 48.00
CA VAL A 116 3.85 2.18 48.55
C VAL A 116 3.58 1.43 49.85
N THR A 117 2.47 1.71 50.53
CA THR A 117 2.11 1.00 51.76
C THR A 117 1.44 -0.34 51.49
N ASP A 118 1.01 -0.61 50.25
CA ASP A 118 0.43 -1.89 49.86
C ASP A 118 1.54 -2.92 49.56
N PRO A 119 1.69 -3.98 50.39
CA PRO A 119 2.75 -4.97 50.23
C PRO A 119 2.64 -5.79 48.94
N ARG A 120 1.48 -5.77 48.25
CA ARG A 120 1.30 -6.46 46.96
C ARG A 120 2.20 -5.89 45.85
N TRP A 121 2.66 -4.64 45.98
CA TRP A 121 3.64 -4.05 45.06
C TRP A 121 5.02 -4.71 45.13
N GLU A 122 5.38 -5.32 46.26
CA GLU A 122 6.70 -5.91 46.49
C GLU A 122 6.68 -7.45 46.63
N ALA A 123 5.50 -8.07 46.53
CA ALA A 123 5.37 -9.52 46.50
C ALA A 123 6.23 -10.17 45.40
N GLU A 124 6.56 -11.46 45.55
CA GLU A 124 7.40 -12.20 44.60
C GLU A 124 6.86 -12.17 43.16
N ASP A 125 5.53 -12.14 43.04
CA ASP A 125 4.77 -12.06 41.77
C ASP A 125 4.29 -10.64 41.42
N SER A 126 4.85 -9.60 42.03
CA SER A 126 4.44 -8.21 41.82
C SER A 126 4.87 -7.63 40.46
N LEU A 127 4.35 -6.44 40.12
CA LEU A 127 4.85 -5.66 39.00
C LEU A 127 6.30 -5.20 39.22
N VAL A 128 6.70 -4.83 40.45
CA VAL A 128 8.09 -4.39 40.73
C VAL A 128 9.07 -5.50 40.37
N THR A 129 8.82 -6.73 40.85
CA THR A 129 9.65 -7.89 40.51
C THR A 129 9.65 -8.19 39.01
N LEU A 130 8.51 -8.00 38.34
CA LEU A 130 8.40 -8.17 36.89
C LEU A 130 9.25 -7.14 36.12
N LEU A 131 9.22 -5.86 36.52
CA LEU A 131 10.00 -4.80 35.90
C LEU A 131 11.50 -5.05 36.05
N LEU A 132 11.93 -5.51 37.23
CA LEU A 132 13.32 -5.90 37.48
C LEU A 132 13.78 -7.03 36.54
N LYS A 133 12.90 -7.99 36.23
CA LYS A 133 13.23 -9.16 35.40
C LYS A 133 13.13 -8.92 33.89
N GLU A 134 12.07 -8.25 33.44
CA GLU A 134 11.68 -8.25 32.03
C GLU A 134 11.79 -6.88 31.33
N ALA A 135 11.83 -5.77 32.07
CA ALA A 135 11.80 -4.46 31.45
C ALA A 135 13.12 -4.14 30.73
N THR A 136 13.00 -3.56 29.55
CA THR A 136 14.13 -3.02 28.80
C THR A 136 14.65 -1.75 29.47
N PRO A 137 15.91 -1.36 29.22
CA PRO A 137 16.45 -0.15 29.83
C PRO A 137 15.64 1.13 29.51
N VAL A 138 15.09 1.26 28.29
CA VAL A 138 14.24 2.43 27.93
C VAL A 138 12.91 2.41 28.68
N GLU A 139 12.30 1.24 28.85
CA GLU A 139 11.03 1.07 29.56
C GLU A 139 11.15 1.47 31.03
N LEU A 140 12.32 1.27 31.65
CA LEU A 140 12.59 1.59 33.06
C LEU A 140 12.80 3.08 33.36
N LEU A 141 12.95 3.95 32.36
CA LEU A 141 13.24 5.38 32.58
C LEU A 141 12.35 6.09 33.61
N PRO A 142 11.01 5.92 33.60
CA PRO A 142 10.12 6.52 34.60
C PRO A 142 10.41 6.09 36.05
N ALA A 143 11.05 4.94 36.24
CA ALA A 143 11.38 4.43 37.56
C ALA A 143 12.51 5.19 38.25
N LEU A 144 13.28 6.02 37.54
CA LEU A 144 14.33 6.87 38.11
C LEU A 144 13.81 7.87 39.15
N THR A 145 12.54 8.26 39.04
CA THR A 145 11.85 9.16 39.98
C THR A 145 10.57 8.51 40.51
N GLY A 146 10.49 7.17 40.43
CA GLY A 146 9.34 6.40 40.91
C GLY A 146 9.37 6.21 42.43
N PRO A 147 8.32 5.64 43.01
CA PRO A 147 8.17 5.59 44.46
C PRO A 147 8.87 4.37 45.12
N PHE A 148 9.56 3.53 44.35
CA PHE A 148 10.21 2.30 44.84
C PHE A 148 11.75 2.40 44.79
N PRO A 149 12.45 2.50 45.94
CA PRO A 149 13.91 2.62 46.01
C PRO A 149 14.68 1.56 45.22
N GLN A 150 14.22 0.30 45.27
CA GLN A 150 14.81 -0.83 44.57
C GLN A 150 14.73 -0.69 43.04
N LEU A 151 13.65 -0.09 42.51
CA LEU A 151 13.54 0.19 41.08
C LEU A 151 14.44 1.35 40.66
N ILE A 152 14.56 2.40 41.49
CA ILE A 152 15.50 3.50 41.24
C ILE A 152 16.92 2.94 41.17
N SER A 153 17.36 2.22 42.19
CA SER A 153 18.68 1.60 42.27
C SER A 153 18.96 0.68 41.08
N TYR A 154 18.02 -0.22 40.76
CA TYR A 154 18.17 -1.11 39.61
C TYR A 154 18.26 -0.34 38.28
N THR A 155 17.42 0.69 38.11
CA THR A 155 17.42 1.51 36.89
C THR A 155 18.71 2.31 36.75
N LEU A 156 19.23 2.86 37.85
CA LEU A 156 20.55 3.50 37.91
C LEU A 156 21.66 2.52 37.52
N VAL A 157 21.63 1.29 38.02
CA VAL A 157 22.60 0.24 37.60
C VAL A 157 22.48 -0.07 36.11
N ARG A 158 21.27 -0.04 35.54
CA ARG A 158 21.09 -0.38 34.12
C ARG A 158 21.44 0.78 33.17
N LEU A 159 21.29 2.03 33.61
CA LEU A 159 21.29 3.20 32.73
C LEU A 159 22.35 4.26 33.03
N SER A 160 22.89 4.34 34.24
CA SER A 160 23.79 5.41 34.71
C SER A 160 24.83 5.88 33.68
N ARG A 161 25.59 4.97 33.08
CA ARG A 161 26.59 5.31 32.05
C ARG A 161 26.04 6.14 30.88
N PHE A 162 24.79 5.90 30.52
CA PHE A 162 24.08 6.57 29.44
C PHE A 162 23.35 7.84 29.88
N LEU A 163 23.04 7.99 31.17
CA LEU A 163 22.27 9.11 31.69
C LEU A 163 23.11 10.41 31.75
N PRO A 164 22.49 11.56 31.42
CA PRO A 164 23.05 12.85 31.75
C PRO A 164 23.17 13.05 33.27
N LEU A 165 24.19 13.79 33.73
CA LEU A 165 24.43 14.03 35.16
C LEU A 165 23.21 14.58 35.92
N PRO A 166 22.48 15.59 35.40
CA PRO A 166 21.30 16.11 36.10
C PRO A 166 20.27 15.02 36.39
N VAL A 167 20.05 14.10 35.45
CA VAL A 167 19.10 12.99 35.59
C VAL A 167 19.58 11.96 36.61
N THR A 168 20.88 11.67 36.62
CA THR A 168 21.46 10.79 37.63
C THR A 168 21.35 11.38 39.04
N LEU A 169 21.59 12.69 39.19
CA LEU A 169 21.40 13.38 40.47
C LEU A 169 19.93 13.44 40.89
N ASP A 170 18.99 13.64 39.95
CA ASP A 170 17.55 13.57 40.22
C ASP A 170 17.14 12.21 40.78
N ALA A 171 17.68 11.13 40.22
CA ALA A 171 17.44 9.78 40.73
C ALA A 171 18.07 9.55 42.12
N CYS A 172 19.25 10.13 42.38
CA CYS A 172 19.85 10.10 43.73
C CYS A 172 19.01 10.87 44.74
N ILE A 173 18.47 12.03 44.36
CA ILE A 173 17.56 12.84 45.19
C ILE A 173 16.30 12.02 45.49
N ALA A 174 15.69 11.39 44.48
CA ALA A 174 14.53 10.53 44.68
C ALA A 174 14.85 9.35 45.62
N LEU A 175 16.04 8.75 45.50
CA LEU A 175 16.48 7.68 46.40
C LEU A 175 16.64 8.17 47.84
N VAL A 176 17.25 9.35 48.06
CA VAL A 176 17.38 9.96 49.39
C VAL A 176 16.01 10.28 50.00
N GLN A 177 15.07 10.80 49.21
CA GLN A 177 13.73 11.12 49.68
C GLN A 177 12.95 9.89 50.18
N LEU A 178 13.23 8.71 49.60
CA LEU A 178 12.52 7.48 49.92
C LEU A 178 13.26 6.59 50.93
N ALA A 179 14.60 6.59 50.92
CA ALA A 179 15.45 5.68 51.70
C ALA A 179 16.52 6.37 52.56
N GLY A 180 16.55 7.71 52.58
CA GLY A 180 17.51 8.49 53.35
C GLY A 180 18.96 8.42 52.83
N GLY A 181 19.87 9.06 53.57
CA GLY A 181 21.31 9.01 53.29
C GLY A 181 21.88 7.59 53.38
N GLU A 182 21.36 6.77 54.31
CA GLU A 182 21.76 5.35 54.45
C GLU A 182 21.45 4.53 53.20
N GLY A 183 20.28 4.73 52.58
CA GLY A 183 19.92 4.06 51.32
C GLY A 183 20.84 4.45 50.17
N LEU A 184 21.23 5.73 50.09
CA LEU A 184 22.19 6.21 49.08
C LEU A 184 23.59 5.62 49.31
N LEU A 185 24.04 5.52 50.56
CA LEU A 185 25.32 4.90 50.90
C LEU A 185 25.34 3.41 50.57
N ALA A 186 24.30 2.67 50.93
CA ALA A 186 24.17 1.26 50.62
C ALA A 186 24.20 0.99 49.10
N PHE A 187 23.58 1.87 48.31
CA PHE A 187 23.68 1.82 46.85
C PHE A 187 25.12 2.02 46.38
N ALA A 188 25.80 3.07 46.85
CA ALA A 188 27.18 3.38 46.45
C ALA A 188 28.15 2.23 46.79
N ASP A 189 28.01 1.63 47.97
CA ASP A 189 28.83 0.49 48.40
C ASP A 189 28.54 -0.77 47.58
N GLY A 190 27.28 -1.03 47.23
CA GLY A 190 26.90 -2.14 46.36
C GLY A 190 27.46 -2.03 44.95
N VAL A 191 27.54 -0.80 44.41
CA VAL A 191 28.16 -0.52 43.11
C VAL A 191 29.65 -0.81 43.11
N GLU A 192 30.38 -0.36 44.14
CA GLU A 192 31.83 -0.58 44.25
C GLU A 192 32.19 -2.06 44.43
N GLN A 193 31.34 -2.83 45.11
CA GLN A 193 31.52 -4.27 45.29
C GLN A 193 31.19 -5.09 44.03
N ALA A 194 30.60 -4.48 42.99
CA ALA A 194 30.24 -5.12 41.73
C ALA A 194 31.24 -4.76 40.62
N PRO A 195 32.32 -5.55 40.39
CA PRO A 195 33.43 -5.17 39.52
C PRO A 195 33.07 -4.99 38.04
N ASP A 196 31.93 -5.53 37.60
CA ASP A 196 31.45 -5.44 36.21
C ASP A 196 30.59 -4.20 35.95
N PHE A 197 30.34 -3.37 36.97
CA PHE A 197 29.44 -2.22 36.86
C PHE A 197 30.18 -0.89 36.75
N ASP A 198 29.79 -0.09 35.76
CA ASP A 198 30.37 1.23 35.46
C ASP A 198 29.25 2.28 35.42
N LEU A 199 29.33 3.26 36.34
CA LEU A 199 28.45 4.43 36.38
C LEU A 199 28.70 5.40 35.21
N GLY A 200 29.78 5.21 34.46
CA GLY A 200 30.28 6.07 33.39
C GLY A 200 30.93 7.37 33.90
N ARG A 201 31.02 7.54 35.22
CA ARG A 201 31.56 8.72 35.95
C ARG A 201 32.09 8.30 37.33
N PRO A 202 33.40 8.06 37.47
CA PRO A 202 33.99 7.65 38.75
C PRO A 202 33.71 8.63 39.90
N GLU A 203 33.66 9.93 39.60
CA GLU A 203 33.40 10.99 40.57
C GLU A 203 32.01 10.92 41.23
N LEU A 204 31.07 10.21 40.60
CA LEU A 204 29.70 10.13 41.11
C LEU A 204 29.61 9.35 42.43
N LEU A 205 30.44 8.32 42.63
CA LEU A 205 30.47 7.56 43.88
C LEU A 205 30.95 8.43 45.05
N GLU A 206 31.95 9.26 44.83
CA GLU A 206 32.43 10.21 45.84
C GLU A 206 31.35 11.23 46.19
N VAL A 207 30.62 11.74 45.19
CA VAL A 207 29.48 12.66 45.41
C VAL A 207 28.36 11.98 46.19
N MET A 208 28.02 10.72 45.89
CA MET A 208 26.99 9.96 46.60
C MET A 208 27.37 9.74 48.07
N ARG A 209 28.64 9.38 48.36
CA ARG A 209 29.14 9.20 49.72
C ARG A 209 29.18 10.50 50.51
N ALA A 210 29.66 11.58 49.88
CA ALA A 210 29.67 12.90 50.49
C ALA A 210 28.25 13.38 50.82
N ALA A 211 27.29 13.17 49.91
CA ALA A 211 25.89 13.47 50.16
C ALA A 211 25.34 12.64 51.32
N ALA A 212 25.58 11.32 51.34
CA ALA A 212 25.10 10.44 52.40
C ALA A 212 25.65 10.78 53.80
N ALA A 213 26.84 11.38 53.88
CA ALA A 213 27.47 11.84 55.12
C ALA A 213 27.08 13.28 55.52
N ASP A 214 26.38 14.01 54.65
CA ASP A 214 25.93 15.38 54.93
C ASP A 214 24.74 15.40 55.90
N ALA A 215 24.56 16.52 56.61
CA ALA A 215 23.41 16.72 57.49
C ALA A 215 22.10 16.86 56.70
N ASP A 216 22.16 17.35 55.46
CA ASP A 216 21.04 17.41 54.52
C ASP A 216 21.47 16.87 53.14
N PRO A 217 21.44 15.53 52.94
CA PRO A 217 21.85 14.89 51.69
C PRO A 217 21.08 15.38 50.47
N GLU A 218 19.82 15.78 50.65
CA GLU A 218 18.94 16.23 49.57
C GLU A 218 19.34 17.64 49.08
N ALA A 219 19.55 18.58 50.02
CA ALA A 219 20.06 19.90 49.70
C ALA A 219 21.45 19.83 49.05
N PHE A 220 22.35 18.98 49.57
CA PHE A 220 23.69 18.78 49.03
C PHE A 220 23.69 18.37 47.54
N LEU A 221 22.80 17.45 47.15
CA LEU A 221 22.66 16.99 45.77
C LEU A 221 22.02 18.07 44.88
N ARG A 222 21.02 18.80 45.38
CA ARG A 222 20.37 19.88 44.62
C ARG A 222 21.33 21.02 44.27
N GLU A 223 22.19 21.42 45.18
CA GLU A 223 23.21 22.45 44.93
C GLU A 223 24.18 22.07 43.80
N ARG A 224 24.41 20.77 43.61
CA ARG A 224 25.30 20.22 42.59
C ARG A 224 24.59 19.86 41.29
N ARG A 225 23.25 19.93 41.26
CA ARG A 225 22.44 19.67 40.07
C ARG A 225 22.49 20.87 39.11
N PRO A 226 22.98 20.72 37.86
CA PRO A 226 22.96 21.80 36.87
C PRO A 226 21.53 22.28 36.57
N ALA A 227 21.29 23.58 36.61
CA ALA A 227 19.98 24.16 36.35
C ALA A 227 19.51 23.96 34.90
N GLY A 228 18.20 23.73 34.71
CA GLY A 228 17.52 23.74 33.39
C GLY A 228 17.87 22.60 32.41
N ALA A 229 18.77 21.68 32.75
CA ALA A 229 19.16 20.58 31.87
C ALA A 229 18.30 19.32 32.08
N TRP A 230 17.86 18.71 30.97
CA TRP A 230 17.17 17.42 30.92
C TRP A 230 15.92 17.26 31.82
N THR A 231 15.16 18.33 32.02
CA THR A 231 13.94 18.31 32.85
C THR A 231 12.72 17.70 32.19
N ASP A 232 12.69 17.63 30.85
CA ASP A 232 11.59 17.03 30.09
C ASP A 232 11.80 15.50 29.93
N PRO A 233 10.88 14.66 30.45
CA PRO A 233 10.97 13.20 30.31
C PRO A 233 10.95 12.72 28.85
N ALA A 234 10.26 13.44 27.95
CA ALA A 234 10.22 13.07 26.53
C ALA A 234 11.59 13.26 25.87
N SER A 235 12.28 14.35 26.19
CA SER A 235 13.67 14.63 25.80
C SER A 235 14.64 13.53 26.26
N LEU A 236 14.57 13.12 27.53
CA LEU A 236 15.40 12.02 28.05
C LEU A 236 15.10 10.67 27.36
N ARG A 237 13.82 10.36 27.16
CA ARG A 237 13.41 9.14 26.46
C ARG A 237 13.93 9.10 25.03
N ALA A 238 13.83 10.21 24.30
CA ALA A 238 14.37 10.33 22.95
C ALA A 238 15.89 10.10 22.94
N LEU A 239 16.63 10.73 23.86
CA LEU A 239 18.08 10.51 24.02
C LEU A 239 18.41 9.02 24.25
N MET A 240 17.70 8.34 25.17
CA MET A 240 18.00 6.93 25.47
C MET A 240 17.69 6.01 24.31
N ARG A 241 16.61 6.26 23.56
CA ARG A 241 16.29 5.45 22.38
C ARG A 241 17.35 5.58 21.30
N VAL A 242 17.88 6.78 21.09
CA VAL A 242 19.03 7.00 20.22
C VAL A 242 20.25 6.25 20.75
N ARG A 243 20.63 6.42 22.02
CA ARG A 243 21.82 5.75 22.59
C ARG A 243 21.76 4.23 22.50
N LEU A 244 20.58 3.65 22.66
CA LEU A 244 20.36 2.21 22.68
C LEU A 244 19.96 1.63 21.32
N GLY A 245 19.83 2.46 20.28
CA GLY A 245 19.42 2.04 18.94
C GLY A 245 17.98 1.53 18.86
N VAL A 246 17.08 1.95 19.77
CA VAL A 246 15.73 1.39 19.91
C VAL A 246 14.68 2.17 19.12
N GLY A 247 14.59 1.85 17.83
CA GLY A 247 13.54 2.32 16.91
C GLY A 247 13.64 3.80 16.53
N VAL A 248 12.86 4.21 15.52
CA VAL A 248 12.78 5.60 15.07
C VAL A 248 11.91 6.40 16.06
N VAL A 249 12.39 7.57 16.45
CA VAL A 249 11.71 8.47 17.40
C VAL A 249 11.67 9.86 16.79
N ALA A 250 10.56 10.58 16.93
CA ALA A 250 10.50 11.99 16.55
C ALA A 250 11.22 12.87 17.58
N LYS A 251 11.83 13.97 17.15
CA LYS A 251 12.45 14.94 18.06
C LYS A 251 11.38 15.57 18.96
N PRO A 252 11.51 15.52 20.29
CA PRO A 252 10.66 16.29 21.18
C PRO A 252 10.81 17.80 20.92
N ALA A 253 9.70 18.55 20.90
CA ALA A 253 9.72 19.98 20.59
C ALA A 253 10.58 20.80 21.57
N ALA A 254 10.62 20.40 22.84
CA ALA A 254 11.40 21.04 23.89
C ALA A 254 12.90 20.64 23.90
N LEU A 255 13.32 19.67 23.08
CA LEU A 255 14.70 19.18 23.10
C LEU A 255 15.65 20.20 22.44
N ASP A 256 16.53 20.78 23.25
CA ASP A 256 17.60 21.66 22.81
C ASP A 256 18.77 20.87 22.22
N TRP A 257 19.24 21.30 21.05
CA TRP A 257 20.40 20.72 20.38
C TRP A 257 21.70 20.93 21.14
N GLU A 258 21.82 21.99 21.93
CA GLU A 258 23.00 22.22 22.75
C GLU A 258 23.13 21.16 23.86
N LEU A 259 22.01 20.68 24.42
CA LEU A 259 22.01 19.54 25.34
C LEU A 259 22.48 18.26 24.64
N VAL A 260 22.01 18.01 23.41
CA VAL A 260 22.44 16.85 22.60
C VAL A 260 23.94 16.93 22.28
N ARG A 261 24.47 18.10 21.92
CA ARG A 261 25.90 18.30 21.65
C ARG A 261 26.77 18.04 22.87
N ARG A 262 26.40 18.57 24.04
CA ARG A 262 27.13 18.29 25.30
C ARG A 262 27.13 16.81 25.64
N GLU A 263 25.99 16.15 25.46
CA GLU A 263 25.88 14.71 25.70
C GLU A 263 26.64 13.87 24.67
N HIS A 264 26.73 14.33 23.42
CA HIS A 264 27.58 13.73 22.40
C HIS A 264 29.07 13.89 22.73
N ALA A 265 29.50 15.08 23.16
CA ALA A 265 30.87 15.35 23.57
C ALA A 265 31.28 14.51 24.78
N ARG A 266 30.36 14.30 25.73
CA ARG A 266 30.58 13.42 26.89
C ARG A 266 30.68 11.95 26.48
N LEU A 267 29.69 11.48 25.73
CA LEU A 267 29.58 10.08 25.32
C LEU A 267 29.09 10.04 23.87
N PRO A 268 29.99 9.88 22.89
CA PRO A 268 29.64 9.91 21.47
C PRO A 268 28.59 8.84 21.11
N PHE A 269 27.67 9.17 20.20
CA PHE A 269 26.61 8.26 19.78
C PHE A 269 27.14 7.14 18.86
N GLY A 270 28.32 7.29 18.26
CA GLY A 270 28.87 6.39 17.24
C GLY A 270 29.83 5.28 17.70
N THR A 271 30.08 5.10 19.00
CA THR A 271 31.18 4.23 19.51
C THR A 271 30.72 2.87 20.07
N GLY A 272 29.46 2.47 19.86
CA GLY A 272 28.95 1.18 20.33
C GLY A 272 29.46 -0.03 19.54
N ARG A 273 29.81 -1.13 20.22
CA ARG A 273 30.18 -2.43 19.61
C ARG A 273 29.04 -3.08 18.78
N SER A 274 27.82 -2.54 18.82
CA SER A 274 26.64 -3.05 18.11
C SER A 274 26.40 -2.32 16.77
N SER A 275 27.00 -2.85 15.69
CA SER A 275 26.64 -2.76 14.26
C SER A 275 25.90 -1.55 13.63
N GLY A 276 25.84 -0.35 14.23
CA GLY A 276 25.17 0.80 13.62
C GLY A 276 25.61 2.15 14.18
N ASN A 277 25.72 3.15 13.31
CA ASN A 277 25.99 4.53 13.72
C ASN A 277 24.70 5.14 14.32
N HIS A 278 24.55 5.16 15.64
CA HIS A 278 23.34 5.69 16.28
C HIS A 278 23.16 7.20 16.05
N LEU A 279 24.22 7.93 15.68
CA LEU A 279 24.15 9.33 15.25
C LEU A 279 23.22 9.51 14.05
N SER A 280 23.08 8.50 13.19
CA SER A 280 22.16 8.52 12.04
C SER A 280 20.71 8.79 12.44
N GLN A 281 20.26 8.31 13.62
CA GLN A 281 18.91 8.58 14.11
C GLN A 281 18.70 10.06 14.44
N LEU A 282 19.73 10.76 14.93
CA LEU A 282 19.66 12.20 15.19
C LEU A 282 19.62 13.00 13.88
N THR A 283 20.31 12.56 12.83
CA THR A 283 20.28 13.26 11.53
C THR A 283 18.90 13.24 10.89
N GLN A 284 18.02 12.31 11.25
CA GLN A 284 16.63 12.24 10.78
C GLN A 284 15.73 13.29 11.44
N TRP A 285 16.20 13.98 12.47
CA TRP A 285 15.44 15.04 13.14
C TRP A 285 15.60 16.38 12.43
N GLU A 286 14.49 17.09 12.27
CA GLU A 286 14.53 18.43 11.67
C GLU A 286 15.36 19.41 12.50
N GLY A 287 16.15 20.23 11.81
CA GLY A 287 17.05 21.19 12.42
C GLY A 287 18.28 20.57 13.09
N CYS A 288 18.62 19.31 12.80
CA CYS A 288 19.86 18.69 13.26
C CYS A 288 21.07 19.57 12.86
N PRO A 289 21.94 19.95 13.81
CA PRO A 289 23.06 20.82 13.51
C PRO A 289 24.06 20.21 12.52
N ASP A 290 24.58 21.05 11.63
CA ASP A 290 25.42 20.62 10.50
C ASP A 290 26.69 19.87 10.93
N ASP A 291 27.28 20.18 12.07
CA ASP A 291 28.45 19.47 12.61
C ASP A 291 28.15 18.00 12.92
N LEU A 292 27.00 17.71 13.55
CA LEU A 292 26.56 16.34 13.83
C LEU A 292 26.17 15.59 12.55
N VAL A 293 25.51 16.28 11.61
CA VAL A 293 25.19 15.69 10.31
C VAL A 293 26.47 15.37 9.53
N MET A 294 27.46 16.27 9.51
CA MET A 294 28.72 16.06 8.83
C MET A 294 29.58 14.99 9.49
N GLU A 295 29.55 14.84 10.81
CA GLU A 295 30.19 13.70 11.48
C GLU A 295 29.57 12.37 11.04
N CYS A 296 28.24 12.28 11.05
CA CYS A 296 27.52 11.10 10.58
C CYS A 296 27.83 10.80 9.10
N PHE A 297 27.83 11.85 8.28
CA PHE A 297 28.12 11.78 6.85
C PHE A 297 29.54 11.28 6.57
N ARG A 298 30.56 11.75 7.30
CA ARG A 298 31.94 11.26 7.14
C ARG A 298 32.07 9.77 7.48
N ALA A 299 31.28 9.28 8.43
CA ALA A 299 31.26 7.86 8.79
C ALA A 299 30.52 7.01 7.75
N ASP A 300 29.39 7.49 7.24
CA ASP A 300 28.57 6.81 6.22
C ASP A 300 27.83 7.82 5.32
N PRO A 301 28.47 8.27 4.21
CA PRO A 301 27.90 9.29 3.34
C PRO A 301 26.59 8.87 2.68
N TRP A 302 26.50 7.58 2.35
CA TRP A 302 25.37 7.01 1.61
C TRP A 302 24.13 6.95 2.49
N SER A 303 24.21 6.31 3.65
CA SER A 303 23.05 6.18 4.56
C SER A 303 22.61 7.54 5.12
N THR A 304 23.57 8.44 5.37
CA THR A 304 23.27 9.79 5.88
C THR A 304 22.56 10.64 4.83
N SER A 305 23.04 10.66 3.58
CA SER A 305 22.37 11.41 2.50
C SER A 305 20.97 10.91 2.18
N GLN A 306 20.71 9.62 2.39
CA GLN A 306 19.38 9.04 2.26
C GLN A 306 18.45 9.47 3.41
N SER A 307 18.91 9.31 4.66
CA SER A 307 18.02 9.36 5.81
C SER A 307 17.89 10.76 6.43
N ALA A 308 18.92 11.62 6.33
CA ALA A 308 18.97 12.87 7.06
C ALA A 308 17.81 13.82 6.69
N ALA A 309 17.24 14.50 7.68
CA ALA A 309 16.18 15.48 7.47
C ALA A 309 16.65 16.67 6.62
N GLY A 310 17.93 17.02 6.71
CA GLY A 310 18.59 18.01 5.89
C GLY A 310 20.08 17.67 5.78
N LEU A 311 20.64 17.88 4.59
CA LEU A 311 22.06 17.71 4.34
C LEU A 311 22.70 19.09 4.14
N PRO A 312 23.81 19.42 4.84
CA PRO A 312 24.57 20.64 4.60
C PRO A 312 25.05 20.71 3.15
N PHE A 313 25.17 21.91 2.60
CA PHE A 313 25.55 22.10 1.19
C PHE A 313 26.94 21.56 0.89
N GLU A 314 27.85 21.64 1.86
CA GLU A 314 29.23 21.14 1.79
C GLU A 314 29.30 19.64 1.52
N ALA A 315 28.30 18.87 1.97
CA ALA A 315 28.21 17.44 1.69
C ALA A 315 27.86 17.14 0.22
N LEU A 316 27.21 18.08 -0.47
CA LEU A 316 26.80 17.96 -1.87
C LEU A 316 27.92 18.33 -2.86
N VAL A 317 28.88 19.15 -2.43
CA VAL A 317 30.03 19.60 -3.25
C VAL A 317 31.36 18.97 -2.83
N GLY A 318 31.34 18.17 -1.76
CA GLY A 318 32.53 17.52 -1.19
C GLY A 318 33.09 16.36 -2.02
N PRO A 319 34.26 15.81 -1.64
CA PRO A 319 34.90 14.72 -2.35
C PRO A 319 34.06 13.42 -2.37
N GLU A 320 33.20 13.20 -1.37
CA GLU A 320 32.29 12.06 -1.32
C GLU A 320 31.22 12.13 -2.43
N ALA A 321 30.68 13.33 -2.68
CA ALA A 321 29.75 13.57 -3.79
C ALA A 321 30.44 13.35 -5.15
N ALA A 322 31.66 13.89 -5.31
CA ALA A 322 32.45 13.67 -6.53
C ALA A 322 32.81 12.18 -6.76
N ALA A 323 32.90 11.39 -5.69
CA ALA A 323 33.14 9.95 -5.72
C ALA A 323 31.85 9.11 -5.91
N GLY A 324 30.67 9.73 -6.05
CA GLY A 324 29.39 9.04 -6.24
C GLY A 324 28.89 8.31 -4.98
N ARG A 325 29.29 8.77 -3.78
CA ARG A 325 28.87 8.18 -2.50
C ARG A 325 27.62 8.84 -1.90
N VAL A 326 27.07 9.83 -2.58
CA VAL A 326 25.91 10.61 -2.12
C VAL A 326 24.67 10.23 -2.91
N ARG A 327 23.56 9.97 -2.22
CA ARG A 327 22.24 9.79 -2.83
C ARG A 327 21.57 11.15 -3.05
N PHE A 328 21.68 11.66 -4.27
CA PHE A 328 21.13 12.98 -4.62
C PHE A 328 19.60 13.00 -4.74
N ASP A 329 18.97 11.90 -5.17
CA ASP A 329 17.53 11.81 -5.45
C ASP A 329 16.68 12.19 -4.24
N GLU A 330 17.01 11.65 -3.07
CA GLU A 330 16.29 11.98 -1.84
C GLU A 330 16.73 13.34 -1.26
N ALA A 331 18.03 13.63 -1.27
CA ALA A 331 18.60 14.83 -0.65
C ALA A 331 18.22 16.12 -1.37
N LEU A 332 18.41 16.18 -2.70
CA LEU A 332 18.09 17.36 -3.51
C LEU A 332 16.59 17.58 -3.58
N GLY A 333 15.81 16.51 -3.83
CA GLY A 333 14.36 16.59 -3.92
C GLY A 333 13.71 17.15 -2.65
N ARG A 334 14.18 16.74 -1.46
CA ARG A 334 13.70 17.27 -0.17
C ARG A 334 14.21 18.69 0.09
N GLY A 335 15.52 18.92 -0.10
CA GLY A 335 16.15 20.20 0.19
C GLY A 335 15.64 21.35 -0.69
N ILE A 336 15.38 21.10 -1.96
CA ILE A 336 14.83 22.09 -2.90
C ILE A 336 13.37 22.44 -2.54
N ARG A 337 12.52 21.43 -2.31
CA ARG A 337 11.10 21.65 -1.99
C ARG A 337 10.89 22.37 -0.66
N THR A 338 11.80 22.18 0.29
CA THR A 338 11.78 22.86 1.58
C THR A 338 12.46 24.24 1.55
N GLY A 339 13.00 24.66 0.41
CA GLY A 339 13.70 25.94 0.24
C GLY A 339 15.09 26.01 0.90
N ARG A 340 15.60 24.89 1.43
CA ARG A 340 16.93 24.84 2.08
C ARG A 340 18.08 24.83 1.06
N LEU A 341 17.83 24.32 -0.14
CA LEU A 341 18.79 24.29 -1.24
C LEU A 341 18.31 25.20 -2.38
N PRO A 342 18.94 26.37 -2.59
CA PRO A 342 18.65 27.22 -3.73
C PRO A 342 18.96 26.50 -5.05
N VAL A 343 18.00 26.45 -5.96
CA VAL A 343 18.13 25.68 -7.21
C VAL A 343 19.26 26.20 -8.09
N ASP A 344 19.40 27.52 -8.19
CA ASP A 344 20.47 28.20 -8.92
C ASP A 344 21.85 27.76 -8.43
N ARG A 345 22.03 27.72 -7.11
CA ARG A 345 23.28 27.28 -6.49
C ARG A 345 23.54 25.79 -6.73
N VAL A 346 22.51 24.94 -6.62
CA VAL A 346 22.63 23.50 -6.90
C VAL A 346 23.07 23.26 -8.35
N LEU A 347 22.46 23.94 -9.33
CA LEU A 347 22.81 23.81 -10.74
C LEU A 347 24.22 24.35 -11.06
N ALA A 348 24.69 25.34 -10.31
CA ALA A 348 25.99 25.98 -10.51
C ALA A 348 27.16 25.22 -9.88
N GLU A 349 26.98 24.63 -8.69
CA GLU A 349 28.09 24.09 -7.88
C GLU A 349 28.07 22.56 -7.71
N VAL A 350 26.90 21.90 -7.78
CA VAL A 350 26.78 20.47 -7.47
C VAL A 350 27.03 19.63 -8.72
N GLY A 351 27.87 18.60 -8.59
CA GLY A 351 28.15 17.60 -9.64
C GLY A 351 28.24 16.18 -9.04
N PRO A 352 28.23 15.13 -9.88
CA PRO A 352 28.23 15.17 -11.35
C PRO A 352 26.89 15.60 -11.96
N ALA A 353 26.93 16.42 -13.02
CA ALA A 353 25.74 16.98 -13.67
C ALA A 353 24.64 15.95 -14.00
N ALA A 354 25.01 14.76 -14.49
CA ALA A 354 24.04 13.72 -14.87
C ALA A 354 23.25 13.18 -13.66
N GLU A 355 23.90 13.04 -12.51
CA GLU A 355 23.27 12.56 -11.29
C GLU A 355 22.37 13.65 -10.69
N VAL A 356 22.85 14.89 -10.67
CA VAL A 356 22.06 16.06 -10.24
C VAL A 356 20.79 16.18 -11.08
N LEU A 357 20.91 16.17 -12.42
CA LEU A 357 19.76 16.23 -13.33
C LEU A 357 18.79 15.07 -13.15
N SER A 358 19.27 13.88 -12.78
CA SER A 358 18.40 12.74 -12.50
C SER A 358 17.63 12.88 -11.19
N ALA A 359 18.17 13.67 -10.25
CA ALA A 359 17.66 13.87 -8.91
C ALA A 359 16.79 15.13 -8.73
N LEU A 360 16.71 16.01 -9.73
CA LEU A 360 15.93 17.25 -9.63
C LEU A 360 14.42 16.97 -9.51
N PRO A 361 13.69 17.74 -8.68
CA PRO A 361 12.23 17.64 -8.62
C PRO A 361 11.58 18.38 -9.80
N TYR A 362 11.39 17.69 -10.93
CA TYR A 362 10.80 18.28 -12.15
C TYR A 362 9.33 18.66 -12.00
N ASP A 363 8.63 18.19 -10.97
CA ASP A 363 7.28 18.61 -10.59
C ASP A 363 7.25 20.04 -9.99
N HIS A 364 8.39 20.51 -9.48
CA HIS A 364 8.54 21.82 -8.83
C HIS A 364 8.80 22.94 -9.85
N GLU A 365 7.84 23.86 -10.01
CA GLU A 365 7.88 24.94 -11.01
C GLU A 365 9.13 25.84 -10.91
N PRO A 366 9.59 26.31 -9.74
CA PRO A 366 10.82 27.08 -9.64
C PRO A 366 12.04 26.31 -10.17
N THR A 367 12.08 24.98 -10.01
CA THR A 367 13.16 24.14 -10.54
C THR A 367 13.18 24.18 -12.06
N ARG A 368 12.02 23.93 -12.68
CA ARG A 368 11.86 23.98 -14.14
C ARG A 368 12.23 25.35 -14.70
N LYS A 369 11.76 26.43 -14.08
CA LYS A 369 12.03 27.82 -14.51
C LYS A 369 13.52 28.17 -14.45
N THR A 370 14.20 27.78 -13.37
CA THR A 370 15.63 28.06 -13.20
C THR A 370 16.46 27.26 -14.20
N LEU A 371 16.11 25.99 -14.40
CA LEU A 371 16.75 25.14 -15.40
C LEU A 371 16.52 25.67 -16.83
N ALA A 372 15.30 26.07 -17.16
CA ALA A 372 14.96 26.65 -18.46
C ALA A 372 15.82 27.89 -18.79
N GLY A 373 15.99 28.81 -17.84
CA GLY A 373 16.84 29.99 -18.04
C GLY A 373 18.33 29.65 -18.27
N LEU A 374 18.81 28.51 -17.75
CA LEU A 374 20.16 28.02 -18.04
C LEU A 374 20.24 27.40 -19.44
N LEU A 375 19.17 26.73 -19.89
CA LEU A 375 19.06 26.08 -21.20
C LEU A 375 18.98 27.06 -22.37
N ASP A 376 18.56 28.31 -22.15
CA ASP A 376 18.57 29.37 -23.17
C ASP A 376 19.95 29.53 -23.85
N ARG A 377 21.03 29.18 -23.14
CA ARG A 377 22.40 29.19 -23.67
C ARG A 377 22.65 28.15 -24.77
N LEU A 378 21.93 27.03 -24.77
CA LEU A 378 22.01 26.03 -25.84
C LEU A 378 21.26 26.51 -27.10
N GLY A 379 20.24 27.35 -26.94
CA GLY A 379 19.42 27.89 -28.01
C GLY A 379 18.68 26.81 -28.81
N THR A 380 18.39 27.10 -30.08
CA THR A 380 17.71 26.19 -31.02
C THR A 380 18.67 25.36 -31.87
N ASP A 381 20.00 25.49 -31.71
CA ASP A 381 21.01 24.75 -32.48
C ASP A 381 21.08 23.28 -32.02
N PRO A 382 20.67 22.30 -32.85
CA PRO A 382 20.69 20.88 -32.47
C PRO A 382 22.09 20.37 -32.10
N VAL A 383 23.16 20.97 -32.65
CA VAL A 383 24.54 20.57 -32.35
C VAL A 383 24.90 20.83 -30.89
N ASN A 384 24.38 21.90 -30.27
CA ASN A 384 24.58 22.19 -28.85
C ASN A 384 23.94 21.12 -27.97
N TRP A 385 22.69 20.74 -28.28
CA TRP A 385 21.94 19.72 -27.54
C TRP A 385 22.57 18.33 -27.65
N LEU A 386 22.95 17.91 -28.85
CA LEU A 386 23.63 16.64 -29.07
C LEU A 386 25.02 16.60 -28.41
N THR A 387 25.72 17.74 -28.38
CA THR A 387 27.01 17.87 -27.69
C THR A 387 26.83 17.79 -26.17
N CYS A 388 25.79 18.43 -25.62
CA CYS A 388 25.41 18.33 -24.21
C CYS A 388 25.15 16.86 -23.81
N TYR A 389 24.29 16.16 -24.55
CA TYR A 389 24.03 14.74 -24.32
C TYR A 389 25.29 13.87 -24.40
N ALA A 390 26.16 14.10 -25.40
CA ALA A 390 27.40 13.34 -25.57
C ALA A 390 28.36 13.47 -24.37
N ARG A 391 28.36 14.64 -23.72
CA ARG A 391 29.28 14.97 -22.61
C ARG A 391 28.68 14.64 -21.25
N MET A 392 27.36 14.61 -21.11
CA MET A 392 26.63 14.43 -19.86
C MET A 392 27.13 13.24 -19.02
N GLY A 393 27.28 12.05 -19.61
CA GLY A 393 27.71 10.85 -18.88
C GLY A 393 29.17 10.86 -18.39
N ARG A 394 29.96 11.85 -18.77
CA ARG A 394 31.36 12.03 -18.34
C ARG A 394 31.60 13.34 -17.60
N ALA A 395 30.59 14.19 -17.51
CA ALA A 395 30.68 15.49 -16.87
C ALA A 395 30.80 15.29 -15.35
N ARG A 396 32.00 15.55 -14.82
CA ARG A 396 32.26 15.53 -13.37
C ARG A 396 31.85 16.83 -12.68
N GLY A 397 31.75 17.90 -13.47
CA GLY A 397 31.35 19.23 -13.03
C GLY A 397 29.84 19.40 -12.87
N SER A 398 29.43 20.66 -12.68
CA SER A 398 28.04 21.04 -12.46
C SER A 398 27.21 21.07 -13.74
N VAL A 399 25.89 21.25 -13.59
CA VAL A 399 24.97 21.38 -14.73
C VAL A 399 25.27 22.64 -15.53
N ALA A 400 25.59 23.75 -14.86
CA ALA A 400 25.98 25.00 -15.51
C ALA A 400 27.27 24.83 -16.34
N GLU A 401 28.29 24.19 -15.78
CA GLU A 401 29.55 23.92 -16.50
C GLU A 401 29.32 23.01 -17.72
N LEU A 402 28.47 21.99 -17.61
CA LEU A 402 28.11 21.12 -18.74
C LEU A 402 27.44 21.91 -19.87
N ILE A 403 26.49 22.79 -19.54
CA ILE A 403 25.75 23.58 -20.53
C ILE A 403 26.67 24.63 -21.18
N GLU A 404 27.51 25.31 -20.41
CA GLU A 404 28.50 26.25 -20.93
C GLU A 404 29.50 25.56 -21.87
N ASP A 405 30.06 24.42 -21.47
CA ASP A 405 31.00 23.64 -22.29
C ASP A 405 30.34 23.16 -23.60
N ALA A 406 29.04 22.83 -23.57
CA ALA A 406 28.28 22.41 -24.75
C ALA A 406 27.92 23.57 -25.70
N ALA A 407 27.62 24.76 -25.17
CA ALA A 407 27.29 25.96 -25.93
C ALA A 407 28.51 26.66 -26.55
N TRP A 408 29.71 26.43 -26.02
CA TRP A 408 30.93 27.10 -26.49
C TRP A 408 31.38 26.59 -27.87
N GLY A 409 31.16 27.40 -28.91
CA GLY A 409 31.45 27.06 -30.31
C GLY A 409 32.94 26.88 -30.68
N ASP A 410 33.84 27.53 -29.95
CA ASP A 410 35.30 27.55 -30.18
C ASP A 410 36.09 26.47 -29.40
N SER A 411 35.40 25.48 -28.83
CA SER A 411 36.06 24.41 -28.08
C SER A 411 36.94 23.56 -29.00
N ARG A 412 38.19 23.26 -28.60
CA ARG A 412 39.06 22.29 -29.30
C ARG A 412 38.49 20.86 -29.33
N LYS A 413 37.42 20.59 -28.56
CA LYS A 413 36.76 19.28 -28.47
C LYS A 413 35.77 19.10 -29.62
N LYS A 414 35.71 17.90 -30.18
CA LYS A 414 34.77 17.53 -31.26
C LYS A 414 33.31 17.78 -30.82
N ARG A 415 32.55 18.56 -31.61
CA ARG A 415 31.10 18.74 -31.45
C ARG A 415 30.34 17.56 -32.09
N SER A 416 29.15 17.28 -31.59
CA SER A 416 28.29 16.19 -32.06
C SER A 416 27.24 16.71 -33.04
N THR A 417 27.33 16.32 -34.31
CA THR A 417 26.35 16.67 -35.35
C THR A 417 25.32 15.56 -35.61
N SER A 418 25.46 14.43 -34.94
CA SER A 418 24.55 13.28 -35.00
C SER A 418 24.38 12.68 -33.61
N TRP A 419 23.31 11.91 -33.40
CA TRP A 419 23.04 11.29 -32.11
C TRP A 419 24.20 10.40 -31.64
N PRO A 420 24.78 10.63 -30.45
CA PRO A 420 25.85 9.82 -29.90
C PRO A 420 25.37 8.39 -29.59
N ARG A 421 26.00 7.39 -30.21
CA ARG A 421 25.71 5.95 -30.01
C ARG A 421 24.21 5.65 -30.21
N PRO A 422 23.69 5.78 -31.45
CA PRO A 422 22.27 5.58 -31.73
C PRO A 422 21.83 4.17 -31.36
N LEU A 423 20.64 4.09 -30.77
CA LEU A 423 19.98 2.86 -30.39
C LEU A 423 18.64 2.74 -31.12
N GLU A 424 18.32 1.50 -31.48
CA GLU A 424 17.00 1.14 -32.01
C GLU A 424 15.93 1.21 -30.91
N ALA A 425 14.68 1.44 -31.30
CA ALA A 425 13.54 1.29 -30.40
C ALA A 425 13.44 -0.18 -29.92
N VAL A 426 13.11 -0.39 -28.65
CA VAL A 426 12.95 -1.73 -28.06
C VAL A 426 11.52 -1.88 -27.54
N PHE A 427 10.96 -3.07 -27.74
CA PHE A 427 9.56 -3.37 -27.46
C PHE A 427 9.43 -4.57 -26.52
N PRO A 428 8.71 -4.47 -25.38
CA PRO A 428 8.04 -3.26 -24.87
C PRO A 428 9.04 -2.14 -24.53
N ALA A 429 8.55 -0.89 -24.57
CA ALA A 429 9.34 0.25 -24.10
C ALA A 429 9.82 0.01 -22.66
N THR A 430 11.08 0.32 -22.38
CA THR A 430 11.62 0.33 -21.01
C THR A 430 11.94 1.77 -20.63
N PRO A 431 11.84 2.15 -19.34
CA PRO A 431 12.14 3.51 -18.92
C PRO A 431 13.55 3.94 -19.37
N PRO A 432 13.75 5.23 -19.71
CA PRO A 432 15.09 5.74 -19.93
C PRO A 432 15.92 5.59 -18.65
N GLU A 433 17.21 5.29 -18.81
CA GLU A 433 18.16 5.17 -17.70
C GLU A 433 19.35 6.12 -17.89
N ALA A 434 20.06 6.40 -16.78
CA ALA A 434 21.30 7.16 -16.74
C ALA A 434 21.22 8.50 -17.51
N SER A 435 22.24 8.81 -18.31
CA SER A 435 22.33 10.08 -19.05
C SER A 435 21.16 10.32 -20.01
N ARG A 436 20.48 9.27 -20.49
CA ARG A 436 19.33 9.44 -21.36
C ARG A 436 18.10 9.91 -20.59
N ALA A 437 17.89 9.40 -19.37
CA ALA A 437 16.83 9.90 -18.48
C ALA A 437 17.10 11.37 -18.11
N ALA A 438 18.31 11.67 -17.65
CA ALA A 438 18.74 13.02 -17.30
C ALA A 438 18.57 14.00 -18.48
N PHE A 439 18.96 13.60 -19.69
CA PHE A 439 18.81 14.44 -20.87
C PHE A 439 17.36 14.69 -21.25
N LEU A 440 16.50 13.67 -21.22
CA LEU A 440 15.09 13.85 -21.59
C LEU A 440 14.35 14.73 -20.57
N ASN A 441 14.64 14.60 -19.28
CA ASN A 441 14.05 15.47 -18.26
C ASN A 441 14.52 16.92 -18.43
N LEU A 442 15.82 17.12 -18.71
CA LEU A 442 16.37 18.42 -19.04
C LEU A 442 15.73 19.00 -20.32
N PHE A 443 15.57 18.20 -21.36
CA PHE A 443 15.00 18.60 -22.65
C PHE A 443 13.52 19.03 -22.53
N GLN A 444 12.75 18.41 -21.64
CA GLN A 444 11.37 18.81 -21.37
C GLN A 444 11.24 20.23 -20.79
N CYS A 445 12.32 20.76 -20.19
CA CYS A 445 12.36 22.14 -19.69
C CYS A 445 12.81 23.16 -20.75
N ALA A 446 13.20 22.71 -21.95
CA ALA A 446 13.57 23.60 -23.05
C ALA A 446 12.33 24.31 -23.63
N SER A 447 12.54 25.45 -24.29
CA SER A 447 11.47 26.12 -25.04
C SER A 447 10.89 25.20 -26.13
N GLU A 448 9.62 25.37 -26.46
CA GLU A 448 8.96 24.57 -27.50
C GLU A 448 9.69 24.68 -28.85
N GLU A 449 10.17 25.87 -29.20
CA GLU A 449 10.97 26.12 -30.41
C GLU A 449 12.27 25.30 -30.43
N ALA A 450 12.99 25.24 -29.31
CA ALA A 450 14.20 24.42 -29.20
C ALA A 450 13.85 22.94 -29.29
N GLN A 451 12.76 22.49 -28.66
CA GLN A 451 12.34 21.10 -28.75
C GLN A 451 12.03 20.72 -30.20
N ILE A 452 11.24 21.52 -30.92
CA ILE A 452 10.89 21.30 -32.33
C ILE A 452 12.13 21.26 -33.24
N ALA A 453 13.12 22.13 -33.00
CA ALA A 453 14.35 22.16 -33.79
C ALA A 453 15.23 20.91 -33.58
N VAL A 454 15.22 20.33 -32.38
CA VAL A 454 16.16 19.26 -31.98
C VAL A 454 15.59 17.87 -32.25
N VAL A 455 14.28 17.64 -32.06
CA VAL A 455 13.67 16.31 -32.23
C VAL A 455 13.95 15.60 -33.56
N PRO A 456 14.15 16.26 -34.72
CA PRO A 456 14.52 15.56 -35.96
C PRO A 456 15.86 14.83 -35.87
N HIS A 457 16.72 15.18 -34.91
CA HIS A 457 18.04 14.59 -34.72
C HIS A 457 18.06 13.46 -33.68
N PHE A 458 16.93 13.10 -33.07
CA PHE A 458 16.83 12.02 -32.10
C PHE A 458 17.04 10.65 -32.74
N ASP A 459 17.62 9.71 -32.01
CA ASP A 459 17.61 8.30 -32.41
C ASP A 459 16.22 7.67 -32.17
N PRO A 460 15.90 6.52 -32.81
CA PRO A 460 14.60 5.87 -32.64
C PRO A 460 14.23 5.60 -31.18
N ARG A 461 15.21 5.27 -30.34
CA ARG A 461 15.01 5.00 -28.92
C ARG A 461 14.69 6.27 -28.10
N ALA A 462 15.28 7.42 -28.43
CA ALA A 462 14.97 8.70 -27.78
C ALA A 462 13.60 9.21 -28.19
N VAL A 463 13.23 9.05 -29.47
CA VAL A 463 11.86 9.27 -29.96
C VAL A 463 10.86 8.43 -29.16
N GLN A 464 11.13 7.13 -29.01
CA GLN A 464 10.28 6.24 -28.21
C GLN A 464 10.15 6.73 -26.76
N HIS A 465 11.27 7.05 -26.09
CA HIS A 465 11.22 7.48 -24.69
C HIS A 465 10.49 8.82 -24.51
N LEU A 466 10.68 9.78 -25.42
CA LEU A 466 9.98 11.05 -25.39
C LEU A 466 8.46 10.86 -25.53
N LEU A 467 8.03 10.00 -26.46
CA LEU A 467 6.61 9.78 -26.74
C LEU A 467 5.90 8.90 -25.70
N VAL A 468 6.63 7.96 -25.08
CA VAL A 468 6.08 6.98 -24.12
C VAL A 468 6.16 7.45 -22.66
N TYR A 469 7.32 7.97 -22.24
CA TYR A 469 7.58 8.37 -20.85
C TYR A 469 7.53 9.88 -20.65
N GLY A 470 7.61 10.65 -21.73
CA GLY A 470 7.36 12.08 -21.70
C GLY A 470 5.89 12.41 -21.97
N ASP A 471 5.61 13.72 -21.89
CA ASP A 471 4.35 14.28 -22.35
C ASP A 471 4.62 15.53 -23.19
N PRO A 472 5.20 15.36 -24.40
CA PRO A 472 5.55 16.49 -25.25
C PRO A 472 4.29 17.26 -25.65
N ALA A 473 4.41 18.59 -25.72
CA ALA A 473 3.35 19.44 -26.23
C ALA A 473 2.92 18.99 -27.65
N PRO A 474 1.65 19.22 -28.06
CA PRO A 474 1.15 18.77 -29.36
C PRO A 474 2.04 19.17 -30.54
N ALA A 475 2.55 20.40 -30.57
CA ALA A 475 3.43 20.88 -31.64
C ALA A 475 4.76 20.12 -31.71
N VAL A 476 5.36 19.78 -30.55
CA VAL A 476 6.58 18.97 -30.49
C VAL A 476 6.31 17.55 -30.95
N ARG A 477 5.19 16.95 -30.54
CA ARG A 477 4.77 15.61 -30.98
C ARG A 477 4.57 15.57 -32.50
N ASP A 478 3.90 16.57 -33.05
CA ASP A 478 3.65 16.65 -34.49
C ASP A 478 4.96 16.82 -35.27
N ALA A 479 5.92 17.60 -34.74
CA ALA A 479 7.27 17.70 -35.28
C ALA A 479 8.04 16.36 -35.25
N VAL A 480 7.90 15.59 -34.16
CA VAL A 480 8.47 14.23 -34.06
C VAL A 480 7.89 13.32 -35.15
N PHE A 481 6.57 13.32 -35.35
CA PHE A 481 5.94 12.51 -36.39
C PHE A 481 6.29 12.97 -37.80
N ALA A 482 6.39 14.27 -38.04
CA ALA A 482 6.82 14.81 -39.32
C ALA A 482 8.26 14.39 -39.66
N ALA A 483 9.15 14.37 -38.68
CA ALA A 483 10.55 14.01 -38.89
C ALA A 483 10.80 12.50 -39.01
N HIS A 484 10.11 11.69 -38.21
CA HIS A 484 10.41 10.25 -38.05
C HIS A 484 9.34 9.31 -38.62
N GLY A 485 8.18 9.84 -39.02
CA GLY A 485 7.11 9.10 -39.70
C GLY A 485 6.49 7.96 -38.90
N VAL A 486 6.05 6.92 -39.61
CA VAL A 486 5.40 5.71 -39.05
C VAL A 486 6.20 5.03 -37.94
N PRO A 487 7.55 4.90 -38.01
CA PRO A 487 8.33 4.36 -36.90
C PRO A 487 8.09 5.06 -35.55
N ALA A 488 7.90 6.39 -35.54
CA ALA A 488 7.61 7.12 -34.30
C ALA A 488 6.20 6.86 -33.77
N GLN A 489 5.20 6.80 -34.66
CA GLN A 489 3.82 6.43 -34.30
C GLN A 489 3.77 5.00 -33.72
N ALA A 490 4.46 4.06 -34.36
CA ALA A 490 4.59 2.68 -33.88
C ALA A 490 5.34 2.61 -32.54
N ALA A 491 6.36 3.44 -32.34
CA ALA A 491 7.10 3.51 -31.08
C ALA A 491 6.21 4.02 -29.93
N GLN A 492 5.35 5.00 -30.17
CA GLN A 492 4.36 5.46 -29.19
C GLN A 492 3.33 4.39 -28.85
N ALA A 493 2.90 3.60 -29.83
CA ALA A 493 1.93 2.52 -29.64
C ALA A 493 2.45 1.32 -28.83
N ALA A 494 3.77 1.19 -28.66
CA ALA A 494 4.40 0.02 -28.06
C ALA A 494 4.61 0.14 -26.55
N THR A 495 3.58 0.60 -25.84
CA THR A 495 3.54 0.74 -24.38
C THR A 495 2.28 0.09 -23.82
N THR A 496 2.33 -0.29 -22.54
CA THR A 496 1.21 -0.92 -21.84
C THR A 496 0.19 0.08 -21.32
N ALA A 497 0.56 1.35 -21.23
CA ALA A 497 -0.26 2.43 -20.67
C ALA A 497 -0.29 3.62 -21.64
N LEU A 498 -1.46 3.87 -22.21
CA LEU A 498 -1.78 5.04 -23.02
C LEU A 498 -2.96 5.79 -22.40
N SER A 499 -2.99 7.12 -22.51
CA SER A 499 -4.20 7.88 -22.19
C SER A 499 -5.31 7.56 -23.21
N PRO A 500 -6.59 7.71 -22.85
CA PRO A 500 -7.71 7.48 -23.78
C PRO A 500 -7.59 8.31 -25.07
N GLU A 501 -7.12 9.56 -24.96
CA GLU A 501 -6.95 10.45 -26.12
C GLU A 501 -5.82 9.97 -27.04
N LYS A 502 -4.68 9.56 -26.46
CA LYS A 502 -3.54 9.02 -27.23
C LYS A 502 -3.91 7.70 -27.90
N LEU A 503 -4.65 6.84 -27.21
CA LEU A 503 -5.12 5.57 -27.75
C LEU A 503 -6.09 5.78 -28.92
N ALA A 504 -7.07 6.67 -28.77
CA ALA A 504 -8.02 7.00 -29.84
C ALA A 504 -7.30 7.53 -31.10
N TYR A 505 -6.39 8.50 -30.91
CA TYR A 505 -5.58 9.03 -32.01
C TYR A 505 -4.80 7.95 -32.75
N LEU A 506 -4.11 7.04 -32.03
CA LEU A 506 -3.32 5.98 -32.66
C LEU A 506 -4.19 4.94 -33.37
N LEU A 507 -5.37 4.61 -32.86
CA LEU A 507 -6.32 3.70 -33.50
C LEU A 507 -6.93 4.31 -34.78
N ASP A 508 -7.12 5.63 -34.82
CA ASP A 508 -7.69 6.34 -35.98
C ASP A 508 -6.71 6.42 -37.17
N LEU A 509 -5.42 6.13 -36.95
CA LEU A 509 -4.43 6.07 -38.03
C LEU A 509 -4.62 4.84 -38.94
N ASP A 510 -5.22 3.75 -38.41
CA ASP A 510 -5.35 2.45 -39.08
C ASP A 510 -4.03 1.95 -39.75
N GLU A 511 -2.88 2.36 -39.23
CA GLU A 511 -1.55 2.07 -39.78
C GLU A 511 -1.09 0.67 -39.32
N PRO A 512 -0.80 -0.29 -40.24
CA PRO A 512 -0.49 -1.68 -39.90
C PRO A 512 0.52 -1.89 -38.77
N ARG A 513 1.60 -1.09 -38.74
CA ARG A 513 2.65 -1.20 -37.72
C ARG A 513 2.20 -0.66 -36.36
N VAL A 514 1.36 0.37 -36.36
CA VAL A 514 0.77 0.94 -35.14
C VAL A 514 -0.21 -0.07 -34.55
N ASP A 515 -1.10 -0.61 -35.38
CA ASP A 515 -2.08 -1.63 -35.01
C ASP A 515 -1.41 -2.87 -34.38
N ALA A 516 -0.36 -3.40 -35.01
CA ALA A 516 0.36 -4.55 -34.48
C ALA A 516 0.96 -4.28 -33.07
N ASN A 517 1.51 -3.08 -32.84
CA ASN A 517 2.06 -2.69 -31.55
C ASN A 517 0.97 -2.46 -30.49
N LEU A 518 -0.12 -1.78 -30.86
CA LEU A 518 -1.27 -1.61 -29.97
C LEU A 518 -1.85 -2.97 -29.56
N PHE A 519 -2.01 -3.89 -30.51
CA PHE A 519 -2.53 -5.23 -30.23
C PHE A 519 -1.65 -6.02 -29.26
N PHE A 520 -0.32 -5.93 -29.45
CA PHE A 520 0.63 -6.72 -28.68
C PHE A 520 0.94 -6.12 -27.30
N HIS A 521 1.09 -4.81 -27.19
CA HIS A 521 1.56 -4.14 -25.98
C HIS A 521 0.44 -3.46 -25.18
N CYS A 522 -0.58 -2.89 -25.84
CA CYS A 522 -1.61 -2.09 -25.18
C CYS A 522 -2.77 -2.94 -24.63
N ARG A 523 -3.45 -2.40 -23.60
CA ARG A 523 -4.72 -2.93 -23.11
C ARG A 523 -5.88 -2.37 -23.93
N LEU A 524 -6.14 -2.98 -25.08
CA LEU A 524 -7.35 -2.72 -25.87
C LEU A 524 -8.59 -3.36 -25.21
N ASP A 525 -9.78 -2.84 -25.51
CA ASP A 525 -11.02 -3.60 -25.31
C ASP A 525 -11.16 -4.72 -26.36
N ASP A 526 -12.07 -5.66 -26.14
CA ASP A 526 -12.23 -6.80 -27.03
C ASP A 526 -12.85 -6.42 -28.38
N GLY A 527 -13.71 -5.40 -28.43
CA GLY A 527 -14.33 -4.91 -29.65
C GLY A 527 -13.31 -4.32 -30.64
N GLU A 528 -12.33 -3.55 -30.14
CA GLU A 528 -11.23 -3.05 -30.96
C GLU A 528 -10.32 -4.17 -31.45
N ARG A 529 -10.05 -5.19 -30.62
CA ARG A 529 -9.28 -6.37 -31.07
C ARG A 529 -10.00 -7.12 -32.18
N GLU A 530 -11.30 -7.38 -31.99
CA GLU A 530 -12.15 -8.03 -33.00
C GLU A 530 -12.17 -7.23 -34.29
N ARG A 531 -12.30 -5.90 -34.21
CA ARG A 531 -12.24 -4.99 -35.37
C ARG A 531 -10.93 -5.14 -36.13
N MET A 532 -9.80 -5.03 -35.44
CA MET A 532 -8.46 -5.12 -36.05
C MET A 532 -8.21 -6.49 -36.68
N LEU A 533 -8.56 -7.57 -35.98
CA LEU A 533 -8.41 -8.93 -36.48
C LEU A 533 -9.39 -9.26 -37.60
N ALA A 534 -10.54 -8.59 -37.69
CA ALA A 534 -11.42 -8.65 -38.85
C ALA A 534 -10.95 -7.73 -40.01
N GLY A 535 -9.89 -6.94 -39.83
CA GLY A 535 -9.40 -5.99 -40.82
C GLY A 535 -10.36 -4.83 -41.09
N ARG A 536 -11.25 -4.49 -40.14
CA ARG A 536 -12.18 -3.36 -40.26
C ARG A 536 -11.47 -2.05 -39.89
N LEU A 537 -11.58 -1.03 -40.73
CA LEU A 537 -10.98 0.29 -40.50
C LEU A 537 -11.92 1.18 -39.67
N ARG A 538 -11.39 2.08 -38.84
CA ARG A 538 -12.21 3.02 -38.05
C ARG A 538 -12.90 4.05 -38.93
N GLY A 539 -12.24 4.49 -39.99
CA GLY A 539 -12.83 5.36 -41.02
C GLY A 539 -13.90 4.70 -41.90
N GLY A 540 -14.19 3.40 -41.68
CA GLY A 540 -15.09 2.60 -42.50
C GLY A 540 -14.35 1.80 -43.58
N GLY A 541 -14.94 0.66 -43.97
CA GLY A 541 -14.35 -0.27 -44.93
C GLY A 541 -13.58 -1.43 -44.29
N THR A 542 -13.11 -2.34 -45.13
CA THR A 542 -12.36 -3.54 -44.75
C THR A 542 -11.09 -3.67 -45.58
N ARG A 543 -10.05 -4.22 -44.96
CA ARG A 543 -8.80 -4.64 -45.58
C ARG A 543 -8.44 -6.07 -45.18
N ASP A 544 -7.51 -6.65 -45.91
CA ASP A 544 -6.84 -7.88 -45.45
C ASP A 544 -6.04 -7.59 -44.19
N VAL A 545 -5.99 -8.57 -43.29
CA VAL A 545 -5.28 -8.41 -42.01
C VAL A 545 -3.77 -8.30 -42.28
N PRO A 546 -3.11 -7.21 -41.88
CA PRO A 546 -1.70 -7.01 -42.22
C PRO A 546 -0.78 -8.08 -41.62
N GLY A 547 0.31 -8.40 -42.34
CA GLY A 547 1.28 -9.41 -41.92
C GLY A 547 1.94 -9.11 -40.57
N GLU A 548 2.10 -7.83 -40.23
CA GLU A 548 2.60 -7.36 -38.94
C GLU A 548 1.69 -7.77 -37.79
N LEU A 549 0.37 -7.61 -37.96
CA LEU A 549 -0.63 -8.00 -36.97
C LEU A 549 -0.72 -9.52 -36.83
N LEU A 550 -0.64 -10.26 -37.95
CA LEU A 550 -0.56 -11.73 -37.92
C LEU A 550 0.70 -12.23 -37.20
N ARG A 551 1.84 -11.55 -37.36
CA ARG A 551 3.07 -11.85 -36.61
C ARG A 551 2.88 -11.59 -35.11
N ALA A 552 2.30 -10.46 -34.73
CA ALA A 552 1.99 -10.16 -33.32
C ALA A 552 1.05 -11.23 -32.70
N LEU A 553 0.05 -11.67 -33.46
CA LEU A 553 -0.85 -12.74 -33.05
C LEU A 553 -0.10 -14.08 -32.85
N ARG A 554 0.91 -14.39 -33.68
CA ARG A 554 1.77 -15.57 -33.53
C ARG A 554 2.73 -15.51 -32.36
N GLU A 555 3.16 -14.32 -31.95
CA GLU A 555 4.11 -14.13 -30.83
C GLU A 555 3.41 -14.03 -29.47
N THR A 556 2.09 -13.82 -29.45
CA THR A 556 1.32 -13.59 -28.21
C THR A 556 1.42 -14.77 -27.23
N ASN A 557 1.71 -14.52 -25.94
CA ASN A 557 1.84 -15.57 -24.94
C ASN A 557 0.47 -16.18 -24.55
N LEU A 558 0.29 -17.49 -24.80
CA LEU A 558 -0.99 -18.19 -24.56
C LEU A 558 -1.38 -18.31 -23.09
N GLY A 559 -0.41 -18.34 -22.16
CA GLY A 559 -0.70 -18.48 -20.73
C GLY A 559 -1.38 -17.26 -20.13
N HIS A 560 -1.06 -16.06 -20.65
CA HIS A 560 -1.52 -14.79 -20.10
C HIS A 560 -2.52 -14.06 -21.01
N TYR A 561 -2.49 -14.32 -22.31
CA TYR A 561 -3.22 -13.52 -23.31
C TYR A 561 -4.06 -14.36 -24.28
N ARG A 562 -4.52 -15.53 -23.83
CA ARG A 562 -5.39 -16.40 -24.63
C ARG A 562 -6.63 -15.65 -25.17
N SER A 563 -7.26 -14.80 -24.36
CA SER A 563 -8.42 -14.01 -24.78
C SER A 563 -8.15 -13.13 -25.99
N ARG A 564 -6.92 -12.60 -26.13
CA ARG A 564 -6.53 -11.78 -27.30
C ARG A 564 -6.57 -12.56 -28.61
N LEU A 565 -6.23 -13.86 -28.58
CA LEU A 565 -6.35 -14.71 -29.76
C LEU A 565 -7.82 -15.05 -30.03
N ILE A 566 -8.60 -15.31 -28.99
CA ILE A 566 -10.02 -15.65 -29.12
C ILE A 566 -10.84 -14.54 -29.78
N ALA A 567 -10.48 -13.27 -29.60
CA ALA A 567 -11.08 -12.14 -30.34
C ALA A 567 -11.02 -12.31 -31.88
N GLY A 568 -10.11 -13.15 -32.40
CA GLY A 568 -10.02 -13.44 -33.84
C GLY A 568 -10.97 -14.53 -34.33
N LEU A 569 -11.74 -15.17 -33.45
CA LEU A 569 -12.54 -16.35 -33.79
C LEU A 569 -13.58 -16.06 -34.88
N GLU A 570 -14.16 -14.87 -34.85
CA GLU A 570 -15.18 -14.40 -35.81
C GLU A 570 -14.61 -13.43 -36.86
N SER A 571 -13.29 -13.34 -36.98
CA SER A 571 -12.65 -12.41 -37.94
C SER A 571 -12.96 -12.71 -39.42
N GLY A 572 -13.20 -14.00 -39.72
CA GLY A 572 -13.33 -14.54 -41.07
C GLY A 572 -12.05 -14.49 -41.92
N ASP A 573 -10.99 -13.85 -41.45
CA ASP A 573 -9.73 -13.71 -42.19
C ASP A 573 -8.98 -15.06 -42.20
N PRO A 574 -8.60 -15.60 -43.37
CA PRO A 574 -7.90 -16.89 -43.45
C PRO A 574 -6.54 -16.89 -42.74
N GLY A 575 -5.82 -15.76 -42.70
CA GLY A 575 -4.53 -15.62 -42.02
C GLY A 575 -4.67 -15.67 -40.50
N VAL A 576 -5.68 -14.99 -39.96
CA VAL A 576 -6.04 -15.06 -38.53
C VAL A 576 -6.49 -16.48 -38.19
N ALA A 577 -7.42 -17.06 -38.96
CA ALA A 577 -7.93 -18.41 -38.73
C ALA A 577 -6.81 -19.46 -38.70
N ARG A 578 -5.86 -19.40 -39.65
CA ARG A 578 -4.68 -20.26 -39.67
C ARG A 578 -3.86 -20.12 -38.39
N THR A 579 -3.59 -18.88 -37.98
CA THR A 579 -2.83 -18.60 -36.74
C THR A 579 -3.54 -19.14 -35.50
N LEU A 580 -4.87 -19.00 -35.41
CA LEU A 580 -5.65 -19.55 -34.31
C LEU A 580 -5.59 -21.07 -34.27
N VAL A 581 -5.75 -21.73 -35.41
CA VAL A 581 -5.73 -23.20 -35.50
C VAL A 581 -4.34 -23.78 -35.21
N GLU A 582 -3.28 -23.08 -35.60
CA GLU A 582 -1.90 -23.45 -35.26
C GLU A 582 -1.61 -23.38 -33.75
N ARG A 583 -2.14 -22.35 -33.08
CA ARG A 583 -1.73 -22.02 -31.71
C ARG A 583 -2.74 -22.44 -30.65
N LEU A 584 -4.01 -22.51 -30.99
CA LEU A 584 -5.10 -22.84 -30.07
C LEU A 584 -5.66 -24.21 -30.39
N ARG A 585 -5.73 -25.06 -29.35
CA ARG A 585 -6.59 -26.24 -29.37
C ARG A 585 -8.01 -25.82 -28.99
N LEU A 586 -8.85 -25.51 -29.97
CA LEU A 586 -10.29 -25.29 -29.77
C LEU A 586 -10.93 -26.62 -29.35
N ARG A 587 -11.42 -26.70 -28.11
CA ARG A 587 -11.94 -27.93 -27.50
C ARG A 587 -13.43 -28.08 -27.77
N LEU A 588 -14.17 -26.97 -27.80
CA LEU A 588 -15.61 -26.95 -27.96
C LEU A 588 -16.01 -27.03 -29.45
N PRO A 589 -17.03 -27.84 -29.80
CA PRO A 589 -17.57 -27.86 -31.15
C PRO A 589 -18.06 -26.49 -31.62
N ALA A 590 -18.75 -25.73 -30.76
CA ALA A 590 -19.23 -24.38 -31.06
C ALA A 590 -18.11 -23.43 -31.53
N ALA A 591 -16.97 -23.39 -30.81
CA ALA A 591 -15.86 -22.53 -31.19
C ALA A 591 -15.26 -22.91 -32.56
N ARG A 592 -15.17 -24.20 -32.88
CA ARG A 592 -14.70 -24.66 -34.21
C ARG A 592 -15.69 -24.27 -35.31
N LEU A 593 -17.00 -24.41 -35.04
CA LEU A 593 -18.05 -24.07 -35.99
C LEU A 593 -18.12 -22.56 -36.24
N ARG A 594 -18.01 -21.72 -35.19
CA ARG A 594 -17.89 -20.25 -35.30
C ARG A 594 -16.76 -19.86 -36.26
N LEU A 595 -15.56 -20.39 -36.01
CA LEU A 595 -14.39 -20.10 -36.83
C LEU A 595 -14.63 -20.43 -38.30
N LEU A 596 -15.14 -21.63 -38.60
CA LEU A 596 -15.34 -22.06 -39.98
C LEU A 596 -16.50 -21.34 -40.66
N ALA A 597 -17.56 -21.00 -39.93
CA ALA A 597 -18.66 -20.20 -40.46
C ALA A 597 -18.17 -18.80 -40.86
N ALA A 598 -17.42 -18.12 -39.99
CA ALA A 598 -16.85 -16.81 -40.29
C ALA A 598 -15.87 -16.84 -41.48
N VAL A 599 -15.01 -17.87 -41.56
CA VAL A 599 -14.09 -18.05 -42.70
C VAL A 599 -14.86 -18.30 -44.00
N TRP A 600 -15.94 -19.09 -43.96
CA TRP A 600 -16.77 -19.33 -45.14
C TRP A 600 -17.48 -18.05 -45.60
N GLU A 601 -18.05 -17.28 -44.68
CA GLU A 601 -18.75 -16.03 -44.98
C GLU A 601 -17.86 -15.02 -45.71
N ARG A 602 -16.59 -14.93 -45.32
CA ARG A 602 -15.63 -13.98 -45.92
C ARG A 602 -14.88 -14.55 -47.12
N GLY A 603 -14.36 -15.76 -47.02
CA GLY A 603 -13.42 -16.36 -47.99
C GLY A 603 -14.01 -17.50 -48.83
N GLY A 604 -15.27 -17.86 -48.61
CA GLY A 604 -15.94 -18.94 -49.32
C GLY A 604 -15.48 -20.35 -48.91
N PRO A 605 -15.98 -21.40 -49.59
CA PRO A 605 -15.72 -22.78 -49.23
C PRO A 605 -14.25 -23.20 -49.41
N ASP A 606 -13.52 -22.59 -50.34
CA ASP A 606 -12.09 -22.90 -50.58
C ASP A 606 -11.20 -22.47 -49.40
N ALA A 607 -11.45 -21.29 -48.83
CA ALA A 607 -10.76 -20.85 -47.61
C ALA A 607 -11.00 -21.83 -46.44
N VAL A 608 -12.20 -22.37 -46.32
CA VAL A 608 -12.50 -23.41 -45.31
C VAL A 608 -11.71 -24.69 -45.59
N ARG A 609 -11.57 -25.12 -46.86
CA ARG A 609 -10.75 -26.29 -47.23
C ARG A 609 -9.30 -26.12 -46.79
N GLU A 610 -8.72 -24.93 -47.00
CA GLU A 610 -7.35 -24.63 -46.56
C GLU A 610 -7.18 -24.79 -45.04
N ILE A 611 -8.15 -24.28 -44.26
CA ILE A 611 -8.12 -24.39 -42.80
C ILE A 611 -8.31 -25.83 -42.33
N LEU A 612 -9.19 -26.61 -42.98
CA LEU A 612 -9.40 -28.02 -42.67
C LEU A 612 -8.17 -28.88 -43.00
N ALA A 613 -7.41 -28.54 -44.04
CA ALA A 613 -6.20 -29.23 -44.49
C ALA A 613 -5.01 -29.12 -43.51
N MET A 614 -5.07 -28.22 -42.52
CA MET A 614 -4.04 -28.09 -41.48
C MET A 614 -4.02 -29.27 -40.49
N ASP A 615 -4.98 -30.19 -40.59
CA ASP A 615 -5.07 -31.42 -39.80
C ASP A 615 -5.17 -31.25 -38.27
N ARG A 616 -5.58 -30.07 -37.79
CA ARG A 616 -5.70 -29.76 -36.35
C ARG A 616 -7.08 -30.02 -35.74
N PHE A 617 -8.10 -30.27 -36.56
CA PHE A 617 -9.45 -30.59 -36.08
C PHE A 617 -9.70 -32.12 -35.98
N PRO A 618 -10.63 -32.55 -35.11
CA PRO A 618 -11.05 -33.95 -35.06
C PRO A 618 -11.50 -34.48 -36.43
N VAL A 619 -11.09 -35.71 -36.76
CA VAL A 619 -11.35 -36.34 -38.08
C VAL A 619 -12.84 -36.38 -38.40
N THR A 620 -13.69 -36.70 -37.41
CA THR A 620 -15.16 -36.76 -37.59
C THR A 620 -15.74 -35.38 -37.92
N PHE A 621 -15.28 -34.33 -37.23
CA PHE A 621 -15.68 -32.95 -37.48
C PHE A 621 -15.26 -32.48 -38.87
N ARG A 622 -14.03 -32.79 -39.29
CA ARG A 622 -13.52 -32.47 -40.63
C ARG A 622 -14.36 -33.09 -41.73
N ARG A 623 -14.54 -34.42 -41.69
CA ARG A 623 -15.35 -35.15 -42.70
C ARG A 623 -16.78 -34.65 -42.79
N GLN A 624 -17.39 -34.29 -41.66
CA GLN A 624 -18.74 -33.72 -41.65
C GLN A 624 -18.76 -32.35 -42.33
N THR A 625 -17.76 -31.50 -42.06
CA THR A 625 -17.68 -30.16 -42.65
C THR A 625 -17.34 -30.21 -44.14
N GLU A 626 -16.42 -31.08 -44.56
CA GLU A 626 -16.08 -31.32 -45.98
C GLU A 626 -17.29 -31.71 -46.82
N LYS A 627 -18.19 -32.54 -46.28
CA LYS A 627 -19.45 -32.89 -46.95
C LYS A 627 -20.35 -31.68 -47.15
N LEU A 628 -20.38 -30.73 -46.21
CA LEU A 628 -21.19 -29.52 -46.33
C LEU A 628 -20.62 -28.57 -47.39
N LEU A 629 -19.30 -28.50 -47.58
CA LEU A 629 -18.65 -27.61 -48.56
C LEU A 629 -19.04 -27.90 -50.02
N GLY A 630 -19.58 -29.08 -50.32
CA GLY A 630 -20.07 -29.45 -51.65
C GLY A 630 -21.57 -29.18 -51.87
N LEU A 631 -22.30 -28.72 -50.84
CA LEU A 631 -23.74 -28.48 -50.90
C LEU A 631 -24.05 -26.99 -51.15
N PRO A 632 -25.05 -26.66 -51.98
CA PRO A 632 -25.48 -25.27 -52.21
C PRO A 632 -25.92 -24.53 -50.94
N ASP A 633 -26.49 -25.24 -49.97
CA ASP A 633 -26.97 -24.74 -48.67
C ASP A 633 -26.01 -25.07 -47.51
N GLY A 634 -24.75 -25.42 -47.82
CA GLY A 634 -23.79 -25.93 -46.85
C GLY A 634 -23.47 -24.96 -45.70
N LEU A 635 -23.35 -23.66 -45.99
CA LEU A 635 -23.11 -22.63 -44.97
C LEU A 635 -24.30 -22.50 -44.01
N GLU A 636 -25.52 -22.53 -44.54
CA GLU A 636 -26.73 -22.42 -43.72
C GLU A 636 -26.87 -23.64 -42.80
N ARG A 637 -26.59 -24.84 -43.29
CA ARG A 637 -26.53 -26.05 -42.47
C ARG A 637 -25.43 -25.99 -41.40
N LEU A 638 -24.29 -25.37 -41.70
CA LEU A 638 -23.22 -25.15 -40.72
C LEU A 638 -23.68 -24.19 -39.61
N ARG A 639 -24.40 -23.12 -39.96
CA ARG A 639 -25.01 -22.19 -38.99
C ARG A 639 -26.08 -22.84 -38.13
N VAL A 640 -26.95 -23.67 -38.71
CA VAL A 640 -27.93 -24.45 -37.95
C VAL A 640 -27.23 -25.34 -36.92
N ARG A 641 -26.17 -26.05 -37.33
CA ARG A 641 -25.38 -26.87 -36.41
C ARG A 641 -24.66 -26.04 -35.34
N LEU A 642 -24.17 -24.85 -35.69
CA LEU A 642 -23.60 -23.91 -34.73
C LEU A 642 -24.63 -23.51 -33.67
N ALA A 643 -25.83 -23.11 -34.10
CA ALA A 643 -26.94 -22.78 -33.20
C ALA A 643 -27.32 -23.96 -32.29
N GLU A 644 -27.33 -25.18 -32.82
CA GLU A 644 -27.55 -26.39 -32.01
C GLU A 644 -26.47 -26.59 -30.93
N GLU A 645 -25.20 -26.31 -31.20
CA GLU A 645 -24.10 -26.44 -30.22
C GLU A 645 -24.08 -25.30 -29.20
N GLU A 646 -24.67 -24.15 -29.53
CA GLU A 646 -24.81 -22.97 -28.68
C GLU A 646 -26.14 -22.89 -27.95
N ASP A 647 -26.98 -23.92 -28.13
CA ASP A 647 -28.22 -24.09 -27.42
C ASP A 647 -28.00 -23.88 -25.91
N PRO A 648 -28.74 -22.95 -25.27
CA PRO A 648 -28.52 -22.61 -23.86
C PRO A 648 -28.61 -23.82 -22.92
N ALA A 649 -29.49 -24.79 -23.21
CA ALA A 649 -29.61 -25.98 -22.37
C ALA A 649 -28.35 -26.86 -22.45
N LYS A 650 -27.71 -26.95 -23.63
CA LYS A 650 -26.40 -27.61 -23.75
C LYS A 650 -25.29 -26.87 -23.02
N LEU A 651 -25.29 -25.54 -23.04
CA LEU A 651 -24.29 -24.72 -22.33
C LEU A 651 -24.44 -24.83 -20.80
N VAL A 652 -25.67 -24.81 -20.28
CA VAL A 652 -25.97 -25.08 -18.86
C VAL A 652 -25.51 -26.49 -18.49
N ALA A 653 -25.86 -27.49 -19.29
CA ALA A 653 -25.42 -28.87 -19.06
C ALA A 653 -23.89 -29.03 -19.10
N PHE A 654 -23.19 -28.21 -19.88
CA PHE A 654 -21.73 -28.18 -19.90
C PHE A 654 -21.14 -27.57 -18.62
N LEU A 655 -21.70 -26.45 -18.14
CA LEU A 655 -21.25 -25.78 -16.91
C LEU A 655 -21.39 -26.67 -15.67
N ASN A 656 -22.46 -27.47 -15.60
CA ASN A 656 -22.70 -28.40 -14.49
C ASN A 656 -21.78 -29.62 -14.46
N LYS A 657 -21.02 -29.90 -15.53
CA LYS A 657 -20.10 -31.04 -15.53
C LYS A 657 -18.97 -30.78 -14.54
N PRO A 658 -18.59 -31.76 -13.71
CA PRO A 658 -17.46 -31.60 -12.80
C PRO A 658 -16.23 -31.16 -13.60
N PRO A 659 -15.43 -30.21 -13.09
CA PRO A 659 -14.18 -29.86 -13.75
C PRO A 659 -13.30 -31.12 -13.78
N GLY A 660 -12.78 -31.50 -14.95
CA GLY A 660 -11.68 -32.46 -15.00
C GLY A 660 -10.41 -31.88 -14.35
N TYR A 661 -9.29 -32.61 -14.38
CA TYR A 661 -7.98 -32.06 -14.00
C TYR A 661 -7.67 -30.79 -14.84
N GLY A 662 -7.90 -29.59 -14.29
CA GLY A 662 -7.75 -28.30 -14.98
C GLY A 662 -8.68 -27.19 -14.48
N SER A 663 -8.67 -26.04 -15.19
CA SER A 663 -9.50 -24.84 -14.95
C SER A 663 -11.02 -25.11 -15.00
N SER A 664 -11.83 -24.24 -14.38
CA SER A 664 -13.30 -24.37 -14.32
C SER A 664 -13.96 -24.44 -15.71
N GLN A 665 -15.17 -25.00 -15.78
CA GLN A 665 -15.91 -25.11 -17.06
C GLN A 665 -16.24 -23.73 -17.63
N LEU A 666 -16.53 -22.75 -16.76
CA LEU A 666 -16.75 -21.36 -17.17
C LEU A 666 -15.52 -20.78 -17.87
N HIS A 667 -14.32 -21.04 -17.32
CA HIS A 667 -13.07 -20.62 -17.94
C HIS A 667 -12.88 -21.24 -19.34
N LYS A 668 -13.40 -22.45 -19.59
CA LYS A 668 -13.32 -23.09 -20.91
C LYS A 668 -14.29 -22.47 -21.93
N LEU A 669 -15.53 -22.17 -21.53
CA LEU A 669 -16.51 -21.50 -22.40
C LEU A 669 -16.00 -20.11 -22.79
N THR A 670 -15.72 -19.29 -21.77
CA THR A 670 -15.32 -17.90 -21.96
C THR A 670 -13.93 -17.79 -22.59
N GLY A 671 -13.01 -18.70 -22.23
CA GLY A 671 -11.69 -18.83 -22.86
C GLY A 671 -11.71 -19.40 -24.27
N GLU A 672 -12.88 -19.75 -24.82
CA GLU A 672 -13.08 -20.09 -26.25
C GLU A 672 -14.08 -19.13 -26.93
N GLY A 673 -14.40 -18.01 -26.29
CA GLY A 673 -15.22 -16.94 -26.90
C GLY A 673 -16.69 -17.29 -27.03
N ILE A 674 -17.17 -18.26 -26.25
CA ILE A 674 -18.59 -18.61 -26.26
C ILE A 674 -19.35 -17.58 -25.40
N PRO A 675 -20.31 -16.84 -25.98
CA PRO A 675 -21.13 -15.90 -25.23
C PRO A 675 -22.00 -16.65 -24.23
N LEU A 676 -22.24 -16.02 -23.09
CA LEU A 676 -23.02 -16.61 -22.02
C LEU A 676 -24.51 -16.29 -22.24
N PRO A 677 -25.41 -17.30 -22.29
CA PRO A 677 -26.84 -17.08 -22.42
C PRO A 677 -27.41 -16.64 -21.07
N TRP A 678 -27.19 -15.37 -20.72
CA TRP A 678 -27.54 -14.83 -19.40
C TRP A 678 -29.00 -15.08 -18.98
N PRO A 679 -30.02 -14.85 -19.82
CA PRO A 679 -31.42 -15.12 -19.44
C PRO A 679 -31.66 -16.57 -19.01
N GLU A 680 -31.11 -17.52 -19.76
CA GLU A 680 -31.25 -18.95 -19.50
C GLU A 680 -30.40 -19.42 -18.32
N LEU A 681 -29.22 -18.83 -18.11
CA LEU A 681 -28.40 -19.08 -16.91
C LEU A 681 -29.11 -18.62 -15.63
N ILE A 682 -29.76 -17.44 -15.68
CA ILE A 682 -30.57 -16.92 -14.58
C ILE A 682 -31.78 -17.83 -14.32
N ALA A 683 -32.49 -18.24 -15.38
CA ALA A 683 -33.62 -19.16 -15.27
C ALA A 683 -33.19 -20.52 -14.70
N ALA A 684 -32.04 -21.04 -15.15
CA ALA A 684 -31.48 -22.30 -14.69
C ALA A 684 -31.06 -22.24 -13.21
N HIS A 685 -30.46 -21.13 -12.77
CA HIS A 685 -30.16 -20.92 -11.35
C HIS A 685 -31.43 -20.87 -10.49
N ARG A 686 -32.44 -20.09 -10.91
CA ARG A 686 -33.73 -20.00 -10.21
C ARG A 686 -34.46 -21.34 -10.11
N SER A 687 -34.34 -22.18 -11.13
CA SER A 687 -34.96 -23.51 -11.14
C SER A 687 -34.13 -24.59 -10.43
N GLY A 688 -32.95 -24.23 -9.90
CA GLY A 688 -32.00 -25.18 -9.29
C GLY A 688 -31.33 -26.13 -10.28
N THR A 689 -31.41 -25.87 -11.59
CA THR A 689 -30.75 -26.69 -12.61
C THR A 689 -29.30 -26.28 -12.83
N LEU A 690 -28.91 -25.04 -12.52
CA LEU A 690 -27.49 -24.63 -12.48
C LEU A 690 -26.91 -24.90 -11.09
N ALA A 691 -25.79 -25.63 -11.03
CA ALA A 691 -25.11 -25.91 -9.76
C ALA A 691 -24.50 -24.63 -9.13
N ALA A 692 -24.35 -24.62 -7.81
CA ALA A 692 -23.89 -23.46 -7.04
C ALA A 692 -22.49 -22.97 -7.45
N ALA A 693 -21.51 -23.87 -7.58
CA ALA A 693 -20.13 -23.49 -7.90
C ALA A 693 -19.99 -22.75 -9.26
N PRO A 694 -20.57 -23.24 -10.37
CA PRO A 694 -20.63 -22.47 -11.62
C PRO A 694 -21.35 -21.12 -11.50
N ALA A 695 -22.36 -21.02 -10.65
CA ALA A 695 -23.09 -19.77 -10.45
C ALA A 695 -22.25 -18.73 -9.68
N GLU A 696 -21.46 -19.16 -8.70
CA GLU A 696 -20.48 -18.31 -8.01
C GLU A 696 -19.36 -17.85 -8.96
N ASP A 697 -18.80 -18.77 -9.77
CA ASP A 697 -17.82 -18.44 -10.82
C ASP A 697 -18.37 -17.37 -11.80
N LEU A 698 -19.65 -17.47 -12.16
CA LEU A 698 -20.32 -16.47 -13.01
C LEU A 698 -20.44 -15.10 -12.33
N ALA A 699 -20.70 -15.07 -11.03
CA ALA A 699 -20.85 -13.84 -10.25
C ALA A 699 -19.55 -13.03 -10.09
N GLU A 700 -18.39 -13.68 -10.15
CA GLU A 700 -17.10 -12.98 -10.09
C GLU A 700 -16.81 -12.17 -11.36
N ARG A 701 -17.49 -12.49 -12.46
CA ARG A 701 -17.25 -11.86 -13.75
C ARG A 701 -17.66 -10.37 -13.77
N PRO A 702 -16.88 -9.49 -14.43
CA PRO A 702 -17.22 -8.07 -14.57
C PRO A 702 -18.52 -7.81 -15.34
N ASP A 703 -18.89 -8.69 -16.28
CA ASP A 703 -20.06 -8.60 -17.16
C ASP A 703 -21.28 -9.35 -16.61
N CYS A 704 -21.23 -9.86 -15.37
CA CYS A 704 -22.36 -10.56 -14.77
C CYS A 704 -23.54 -9.60 -14.57
N PRO A 705 -24.74 -9.90 -15.11
CA PRO A 705 -25.90 -9.03 -15.01
C PRO A 705 -26.37 -8.95 -13.56
N ARG A 706 -26.85 -7.76 -13.17
CA ARG A 706 -27.38 -7.50 -11.83
C ARG A 706 -28.44 -8.52 -11.40
N GLU A 707 -29.29 -8.96 -12.32
CA GLU A 707 -30.34 -9.94 -12.04
C GLU A 707 -29.79 -11.28 -11.53
N MET A 708 -28.66 -11.75 -12.07
CA MET A 708 -27.98 -12.96 -11.61
C MET A 708 -27.38 -12.76 -10.22
N LEU A 709 -26.71 -11.62 -10.01
CA LEU A 709 -26.14 -11.26 -8.70
C LEU A 709 -27.22 -11.24 -7.61
N LEU A 710 -28.39 -10.65 -7.90
CA LEU A 710 -29.54 -10.63 -6.99
C LEU A 710 -30.08 -12.03 -6.69
N ALA A 711 -30.12 -12.91 -7.69
CA ALA A 711 -30.60 -14.29 -7.52
C ALA A 711 -29.64 -15.17 -6.68
N LEU A 712 -28.37 -14.75 -6.53
CA LEU A 712 -27.37 -15.44 -5.72
C LEU A 712 -27.33 -14.97 -4.26
N LEU A 713 -27.85 -13.78 -3.94
CA LEU A 713 -27.85 -13.22 -2.59
C LEU A 713 -28.48 -14.14 -1.52
N PRO A 714 -29.54 -14.92 -1.79
CA PRO A 714 -30.08 -15.87 -0.80
C PRO A 714 -29.09 -16.96 -0.35
N HIS A 715 -27.97 -17.13 -1.07
CA HIS A 715 -26.90 -18.04 -0.74
C HIS A 715 -25.56 -17.29 -0.67
N ALA A 716 -25.54 -16.17 0.04
CA ALA A 716 -24.37 -15.32 0.15
C ALA A 716 -23.15 -16.14 0.62
N PRO A 717 -21.97 -15.95 0.00
CA PRO A 717 -20.77 -16.69 0.39
C PRO A 717 -20.33 -16.24 1.78
N GLU A 718 -19.50 -17.07 2.43
CA GLU A 718 -18.84 -16.61 3.66
C GLU A 718 -17.88 -15.47 3.34
N ALA A 719 -17.82 -14.49 4.23
CA ALA A 719 -16.85 -13.42 4.14
C ALA A 719 -15.45 -14.00 4.44
N GLY A 720 -14.76 -14.51 3.42
CA GLY A 720 -13.39 -15.05 3.51
C GLY A 720 -12.38 -13.97 3.94
N ARG A 721 -11.20 -14.32 4.45
CA ARG A 721 -10.20 -13.33 4.91
C ARG A 721 -9.67 -12.39 3.81
N HIS A 722 -9.95 -12.70 2.55
CA HIS A 722 -9.53 -11.93 1.38
C HIS A 722 -10.73 -11.21 0.74
N ASP A 723 -10.49 -10.03 0.16
CA ASP A 723 -11.48 -9.20 -0.53
C ASP A 723 -11.93 -9.78 -1.90
N SER A 724 -11.80 -11.08 -2.10
CA SER A 724 -12.01 -11.72 -3.39
C SER A 724 -13.39 -12.32 -3.58
N SER A 725 -14.32 -12.23 -2.61
CA SER A 725 -15.66 -12.77 -2.84
C SER A 725 -16.41 -11.96 -3.91
N TRP A 726 -17.19 -12.65 -4.74
CA TRP A 726 -17.99 -12.01 -5.79
C TRP A 726 -18.88 -10.88 -5.25
N LEU A 727 -19.41 -11.04 -4.03
CA LEU A 727 -20.28 -10.04 -3.40
C LEU A 727 -19.54 -8.73 -3.09
N GLN A 728 -18.29 -8.80 -2.62
CA GLN A 728 -17.46 -7.61 -2.40
C GLN A 728 -17.01 -6.97 -3.70
N LEU A 729 -16.75 -7.77 -4.75
CA LEU A 729 -16.48 -7.27 -6.09
C LEU A 729 -17.70 -6.55 -6.67
N ALA A 730 -18.91 -7.10 -6.51
CA ALA A 730 -20.15 -6.51 -6.99
C ALA A 730 -20.47 -5.18 -6.31
N LEU A 731 -20.31 -5.09 -4.98
CA LEU A 731 -20.45 -3.83 -4.24
C LEU A 731 -19.42 -2.78 -4.70
N ARG A 732 -18.14 -3.17 -4.82
CA ARG A 732 -17.08 -2.28 -5.32
C ARG A 732 -17.29 -1.84 -6.77
N ARG A 733 -17.93 -2.64 -7.61
CA ARG A 733 -18.28 -2.24 -8.99
C ARG A 733 -19.56 -1.41 -9.06
N GLY A 734 -20.32 -1.30 -7.95
CA GLY A 734 -21.65 -0.66 -7.95
C GLY A 734 -22.73 -1.49 -8.62
N ALA A 735 -22.45 -2.76 -8.94
CA ALA A 735 -23.42 -3.67 -9.54
C ALA A 735 -24.49 -4.14 -8.54
N LEU A 736 -24.13 -4.16 -7.24
CA LEU A 736 -25.04 -4.33 -6.12
C LEU A 736 -24.94 -3.12 -5.18
N THR A 737 -26.03 -2.84 -4.50
CA THR A 737 -26.10 -1.79 -3.47
C THR A 737 -26.04 -2.42 -2.07
N PRO A 738 -25.71 -1.64 -1.03
CA PRO A 738 -25.83 -2.11 0.36
C PRO A 738 -27.27 -2.51 0.72
N GLU A 739 -28.27 -1.86 0.12
CA GLU A 739 -29.69 -2.19 0.29
C GLU A 739 -30.03 -3.58 -0.26
N ASP A 740 -29.46 -3.96 -1.40
CA ASP A 740 -29.64 -5.31 -1.94
C ASP A 740 -29.14 -6.37 -0.95
N VAL A 741 -27.99 -6.12 -0.31
CA VAL A 741 -27.44 -7.04 0.69
C VAL A 741 -28.31 -7.08 1.95
N LEU A 742 -28.76 -5.93 2.45
CA LEU A 742 -29.58 -5.85 3.65
C LEU A 742 -30.94 -6.57 3.51
N THR A 743 -31.54 -6.50 2.32
CA THR A 743 -32.91 -7.00 2.06
C THR A 743 -32.96 -8.40 1.47
N ARG A 744 -31.91 -8.84 0.76
CA ARG A 744 -31.95 -10.10 -0.01
C ARG A 744 -30.84 -11.08 0.35
N ALA A 745 -29.77 -10.64 1.02
CA ALA A 745 -28.69 -11.55 1.36
C ALA A 745 -29.07 -12.43 2.55
N ALA A 746 -28.85 -13.73 2.38
CA ALA A 746 -29.05 -14.73 3.40
C ALA A 746 -27.90 -15.75 3.36
N PRO A 747 -27.53 -16.38 4.48
CA PRO A 747 -28.02 -16.12 5.85
C PRO A 747 -27.61 -14.74 6.42
N ALA A 748 -28.40 -14.23 7.36
CA ALA A 748 -28.27 -12.90 7.95
C ALA A 748 -26.87 -12.59 8.52
N ASN A 749 -26.21 -13.58 9.12
CA ASN A 749 -24.85 -13.43 9.64
C ASN A 749 -23.82 -13.13 8.53
N ARG A 750 -23.95 -13.76 7.35
CA ARG A 750 -23.07 -13.53 6.20
C ARG A 750 -23.34 -12.16 5.57
N ALA A 751 -24.62 -11.79 5.45
CA ALA A 751 -25.02 -10.45 5.03
C ALA A 751 -24.38 -9.38 5.93
N LEU A 752 -24.51 -9.54 7.25
CA LEU A 752 -23.94 -8.62 8.23
C LEU A 752 -22.41 -8.56 8.14
N ALA A 753 -21.73 -9.70 7.98
CA ALA A 753 -20.26 -9.73 7.84
C ALA A 753 -19.79 -8.92 6.63
N HIS A 754 -20.51 -8.98 5.51
CA HIS A 754 -20.21 -8.19 4.32
C HIS A 754 -20.52 -6.70 4.49
N LEU A 755 -21.61 -6.34 5.16
CA LEU A 755 -21.95 -4.95 5.47
C LEU A 755 -20.96 -4.32 6.46
N LEU A 756 -20.53 -5.06 7.49
CA LEU A 756 -19.52 -4.60 8.45
C LEU A 756 -18.18 -4.32 7.77
N ARG A 757 -17.79 -5.09 6.76
CA ARG A 757 -16.58 -4.79 5.97
C ARG A 757 -16.72 -3.49 5.19
N LEU A 758 -17.88 -3.26 4.58
CA LEU A 758 -18.16 -2.03 3.85
C LEU A 758 -18.12 -0.81 4.78
N LEU A 759 -18.71 -0.92 5.98
CA LEU A 759 -18.68 0.13 7.00
C LEU A 759 -17.27 0.49 7.49
N ASN A 760 -16.36 -0.48 7.48
CA ASN A 760 -14.97 -0.29 7.90
C ASN A 760 -14.04 0.12 6.74
N SER A 761 -14.51 0.13 5.48
CA SER A 761 -13.70 0.55 4.34
C SER A 761 -13.62 2.07 4.23
N ALA A 762 -12.41 2.60 4.02
CA ALA A 762 -12.19 4.03 3.84
C ALA A 762 -12.67 4.54 2.47
N GLU A 763 -12.88 3.64 1.49
CA GLU A 763 -12.99 3.99 0.07
C GLU A 763 -14.31 4.68 -0.33
N ARG A 764 -15.38 4.57 0.49
CA ARG A 764 -16.71 5.15 0.17
C ARG A 764 -17.43 5.73 1.39
N PRO A 765 -17.29 7.03 1.69
CA PRO A 765 -17.97 7.65 2.83
C PRO A 765 -19.49 7.81 2.64
N ALA A 766 -19.97 8.03 1.41
CA ALA A 766 -21.41 8.18 1.11
C ALA A 766 -22.20 6.89 1.37
N ASP A 767 -21.73 5.75 0.84
CA ASP A 767 -22.32 4.42 1.07
C ASP A 767 -22.40 4.07 2.56
N ARG A 768 -21.43 4.52 3.36
CA ARG A 768 -21.39 4.30 4.82
C ARG A 768 -22.50 5.06 5.54
N GLN A 769 -22.71 6.32 5.19
CA GLN A 769 -23.77 7.13 5.78
C GLN A 769 -25.15 6.58 5.41
N GLU A 770 -25.37 6.28 4.13
CA GLU A 770 -26.63 5.73 3.62
C GLU A 770 -26.97 4.37 4.26
N LEU A 771 -25.98 3.48 4.37
CA LEU A 771 -26.13 2.20 5.06
C LEU A 771 -26.43 2.38 6.55
N GLY A 772 -25.77 3.33 7.22
CA GLY A 772 -26.03 3.66 8.61
C GLY A 772 -27.48 4.13 8.84
N THR A 773 -27.97 5.05 8.01
CA THR A 773 -29.36 5.54 8.07
C THR A 773 -30.37 4.42 7.84
N ARG A 774 -30.14 3.54 6.85
CA ARG A 774 -31.05 2.42 6.58
C ARG A 774 -31.04 1.37 7.68
N ALA A 775 -29.85 1.02 8.20
CA ALA A 775 -29.74 0.08 9.31
C ALA A 775 -30.47 0.60 10.54
N ALA A 776 -30.31 1.88 10.86
CA ALA A 776 -31.02 2.54 11.97
C ALA A 776 -32.55 2.52 11.75
N ALA A 777 -33.03 2.81 10.54
CA ALA A 777 -34.45 2.76 10.21
C ALA A 777 -35.03 1.34 10.38
N LEU A 778 -34.36 0.31 9.85
CA LEU A 778 -34.76 -1.09 9.98
C LEU A 778 -34.85 -1.52 11.45
N THR A 779 -33.83 -1.18 12.24
CA THR A 779 -33.82 -1.54 13.66
C THR A 779 -34.85 -0.75 14.45
N ALA A 780 -35.09 0.52 14.11
CA ALA A 780 -36.14 1.32 14.75
C ALA A 780 -37.54 0.80 14.44
N GLU A 781 -37.78 0.35 13.21
CA GLU A 781 -39.06 -0.22 12.76
C GLU A 781 -39.38 -1.55 13.45
N HIS A 782 -38.43 -2.48 13.50
CA HIS A 782 -38.69 -3.84 13.97
C HIS A 782 -38.24 -4.11 15.41
N LEU A 783 -37.08 -3.59 15.84
CA LEU A 783 -36.54 -3.85 17.19
C LEU A 783 -36.98 -2.79 18.20
N GLY A 784 -37.21 -1.55 17.74
CA GLY A 784 -37.67 -0.45 18.58
C GLY A 784 -36.76 -0.17 19.77
N THR A 785 -37.37 0.19 20.90
CA THR A 785 -36.68 0.53 22.16
C THR A 785 -36.61 -0.61 23.18
N ASP A 786 -37.08 -1.82 22.83
CA ASP A 786 -37.15 -2.97 23.74
C ASP A 786 -35.83 -3.77 23.74
N PRO A 787 -35.03 -3.72 24.84
CA PRO A 787 -33.75 -4.43 24.90
C PRO A 787 -33.89 -5.96 24.80
N GLU A 788 -35.06 -6.53 25.12
CA GLU A 788 -35.32 -7.97 24.93
C GLU A 788 -35.30 -8.34 23.45
N THR A 789 -35.97 -7.55 22.59
CA THR A 789 -36.02 -7.79 21.14
C THR A 789 -34.63 -7.75 20.51
N TRP A 790 -33.80 -6.81 20.93
CA TRP A 790 -32.40 -6.73 20.49
C TRP A 790 -31.57 -7.95 20.93
N ALA A 791 -31.74 -8.41 22.18
CA ALA A 791 -31.05 -9.59 22.68
C ALA A 791 -31.45 -10.87 21.93
N VAL A 792 -32.75 -11.06 21.67
CA VAL A 792 -33.26 -12.20 20.87
C VAL A 792 -32.70 -12.14 19.45
N CYS A 793 -32.67 -10.96 18.82
CA CYS A 793 -32.07 -10.78 17.49
C CYS A 793 -30.60 -11.24 17.44
N LEU A 794 -29.78 -10.84 18.43
CA LEU A 794 -28.37 -11.24 18.53
C LEU A 794 -28.20 -12.75 18.78
N GLN A 795 -29.09 -13.37 19.56
CA GLN A 795 -29.06 -14.81 19.83
C GLN A 795 -29.43 -15.65 18.60
N LEU A 796 -30.38 -15.18 17.79
CA LEU A 796 -30.81 -15.87 16.57
C LEU A 796 -29.80 -15.72 15.43
N LEU A 797 -29.08 -14.57 15.36
CA LEU A 797 -28.19 -14.22 14.25
C LEU A 797 -27.23 -15.34 13.78
N PRO A 798 -26.54 -16.11 14.65
CA PRO A 798 -25.58 -17.12 14.19
C PRO A 798 -26.20 -18.28 13.40
N THR A 799 -27.46 -18.62 13.68
CA THR A 799 -28.16 -19.77 13.09
C THR A 799 -29.32 -19.38 12.17
N PHE A 800 -29.67 -18.09 12.10
CA PHE A 800 -30.78 -17.61 11.28
C PHE A 800 -30.48 -17.72 9.78
N THR A 801 -31.30 -18.51 9.08
CA THR A 801 -31.10 -18.82 7.66
C THR A 801 -31.67 -17.77 6.72
N GLY A 802 -32.56 -16.89 7.19
CA GLY A 802 -33.16 -15.81 6.41
C GLY A 802 -32.30 -14.55 6.33
N THR A 803 -32.91 -13.46 5.85
CA THR A 803 -32.29 -12.14 5.68
C THR A 803 -32.20 -11.35 7.00
N LEU A 804 -31.44 -10.25 7.03
CA LEU A 804 -31.37 -9.36 8.20
C LEU A 804 -32.72 -8.71 8.53
N THR A 805 -33.52 -8.41 7.52
CA THR A 805 -34.88 -7.86 7.68
C THR A 805 -35.80 -8.89 8.34
N GLU A 806 -35.80 -10.12 7.83
CA GLU A 806 -36.57 -11.23 8.41
C GLU A 806 -36.12 -11.57 9.83
N LEU A 807 -34.82 -11.50 10.12
CA LEU A 807 -34.27 -11.68 11.46
C LEU A 807 -34.85 -10.65 12.45
N CYS A 808 -34.84 -9.37 12.08
CA CYS A 808 -35.37 -8.32 12.94
C CYS A 808 -36.88 -8.47 13.18
N ALA A 809 -37.65 -8.76 12.12
CA ALA A 809 -39.08 -9.00 12.23
C ALA A 809 -39.40 -10.25 13.07
N THR A 810 -38.61 -11.32 12.94
CA THR A 810 -38.77 -12.56 13.73
C THR A 810 -38.47 -12.30 15.21
N ALA A 811 -37.40 -11.56 15.51
CA ALA A 811 -37.09 -11.19 16.88
C ALA A 811 -38.22 -10.39 17.53
N ALA A 812 -38.80 -9.43 16.80
CA ALA A 812 -39.96 -8.64 17.23
C ALA A 812 -41.18 -9.51 17.55
N ALA A 813 -41.50 -10.46 16.65
CA ALA A 813 -42.64 -11.36 16.81
C ALA A 813 -42.49 -12.31 18.01
N ILE A 814 -41.27 -12.70 18.38
CA ILE A 814 -41.01 -13.56 19.55
C ILE A 814 -41.24 -12.81 20.86
N THR A 815 -40.84 -11.55 20.94
CA THR A 815 -40.92 -10.75 22.18
C THR A 815 -42.28 -10.06 22.35
N GLN A 816 -43.00 -9.82 21.26
CA GLN A 816 -44.34 -9.25 21.23
C GLN A 816 -45.34 -10.24 20.63
N PRO A 817 -45.64 -11.37 21.30
CA PRO A 817 -46.62 -12.30 20.79
C PRO A 817 -47.96 -11.56 20.67
N SER A 818 -48.49 -11.48 19.44
CA SER A 818 -49.78 -10.86 19.14
C SER A 818 -50.83 -11.36 20.12
N ALA A 819 -51.44 -10.42 20.87
CA ALA A 819 -52.53 -10.69 21.79
C ALA A 819 -53.77 -11.25 21.08
#